data_AF-A0AA97KTC0-F1
#
_entry.id   AF-A0AA97KTC0-F1
#
_cell.length_a   1.000
_cell.length_b   1.000
_cell.length_c   1.000
_cell.angle_alpha   90.00
_cell.angle_beta   90.00
_cell.angle_gamma   90.00
#
_symmetry.space_group_name_H-M   'P 1'
#
loop_
_entity.id
_entity.type
_entity.pdbx_description
1 polymer ?
#
loop_
_entity_poly.entity_id
_entity_poly.type
_entity_poly.pdbx_seq_one_letter_code
_entity_poly.pdbx_strand_id
1 'polypeptide(L)'
;MRSRSNSGVRLDGYARLVQQTILSHQNPVTGLLSASTEQKDAWVRDNIYSILAVWGLGMAYRKNADRDEDKAKAYELEQNVVKLMRGLLQCMMRQVDKVEKFKHTQSTKDCLHAKYNTATCGTVVADNEWGHLQVDATSLYLLFLAQMTASGLRIVFTLDEVAFIQNLVFYIEAAYKVADYGMWERGDKTNQGIPELNASSVGMAKAALEAIDELDLFGAGGGHKSVIHVLPDEVEHCQSILYSMLPRASTSKEIDAGLLSIISYPAFAVEDMNVVNATKNEIITKLQGRYGCCRFLRDGYKTPREDPNRLHYDPAELKLFENIECEWPVFWTYFLIDGVFNGDRIQVQEYREALEGILIRKKNGILLMPELYAVPPDKVNEEYENPHTVDRVPAGKLPHLWGQSLYILSALLAEGFLATGEIDPLNRRFSTAFKPDVVVQVTVLAESNEIKKLLEHHGINVQSISDINPIRVQPARILSHLYAKLGRNKHMKLSGRPYRHIGVLGTSKLYVIRNQIFTFTPQFTDQHHFYLALDNRMVVEMLRTELAYLTSCWRMIGRPTLAFPITNTMLIDDGSDVDPAILATIRKLGDGYFGGARVKLGKLSDFLTTSFYTNLSFLDPDCDGKLFDDFSEGYSSPESGYELEDYADTYDKEIQDELDQYIHSMLQSTALKPYLPPISKASSSPHVFSAVHSTREILSIMAKAKGLDIPSVSMSLPTKVLNTHRKSLNLVDSPHPVQDKQEPEAVLHLPKDDHGDLDCEKLVGQLKECPSLHDQADILYILYLIKGLDWETQLYGQCGVTVHCLLSELYSKAGLNQEWGLIRYISGILRKRVEVLAEACTDLLSHQKQLTVGLPPEPREKTITAPLPPEQLIQLIYEASGEDISIAVLTQEIMVYLAMYVRSQPSLFAEMLRLRIGLIIQVMATELARSLNCSGEEASESLMNLSPFDMKNLLHHILSGKEFGVERSMRPLDSSSSSPAISIHEVGHTGATKTERSGITRLKSEMKQRHGRLSSSEQFFYGGHSTSSSMHSSRSMRGSSPSSPTSTSSLMGSGRHCISWGDRQGQWLRRRRLDGAINRVPVGFYPKVWKILQKCHGLSIDGYVLPSSTTREMTACEIKFAVHVESVLNHVPQPEYRQLLVEAILVLTVLSEIEVNSIGGIIHVDRIVHIANDLFLQEQKALGATDSFLERDLATGICYFLYDSAPSGAYGTMTYLTKAVATYLQEFLPSTGCLMQ
;
A
#
# COMPACT_ATOMS: atom_id res chain seq x y z
N MET A 1 -25.40 -62.38 -16.95
CA MET A 1 -24.73 -61.07 -17.06
C MET A 1 -25.64 -60.01 -16.44
N ARG A 2 -25.23 -59.32 -15.37
CA ARG A 2 -25.96 -58.14 -14.86
C ARG A 2 -25.49 -56.91 -15.63
N SER A 3 -26.42 -56.10 -16.14
CA SER A 3 -26.13 -54.85 -16.84
C SER A 3 -25.31 -53.88 -15.97
N ARG A 4 -24.35 -53.16 -16.57
CA ARG A 4 -23.67 -52.04 -15.89
C ARG A 4 -24.70 -50.91 -15.69
N SER A 5 -24.51 -50.11 -14.65
CA SER A 5 -25.32 -48.92 -14.41
C SER A 5 -25.15 -47.89 -15.53
N ASN A 6 -26.19 -47.10 -15.83
CA ASN A 6 -26.11 -46.05 -16.85
C ASN A 6 -25.06 -44.98 -16.49
N SER A 7 -24.82 -44.76 -15.20
CA SER A 7 -23.73 -43.93 -14.67
C SER A 7 -22.36 -44.45 -15.11
N GLY A 8 -22.06 -45.73 -14.88
CA GLY A 8 -20.79 -46.35 -15.30
C GLY A 8 -20.53 -46.25 -16.80
N VAL A 9 -21.56 -46.39 -17.64
CA VAL A 9 -21.43 -46.24 -19.11
C VAL A 9 -21.12 -44.79 -19.53
N ARG A 10 -21.66 -43.79 -18.82
CA ARG A 10 -21.33 -42.36 -19.07
C ARG A 10 -19.91 -42.02 -18.59
N LEU A 11 -19.49 -42.52 -17.43
CA LEU A 11 -18.13 -42.37 -16.93
C LEU A 11 -17.09 -43.06 -17.84
N ASP A 12 -17.42 -44.21 -18.44
CA ASP A 12 -16.61 -44.85 -19.49
C ASP A 12 -16.47 -43.94 -20.73
N GLY A 13 -17.50 -43.15 -21.03
CA GLY A 13 -17.47 -42.11 -22.08
C GLY A 13 -16.50 -40.97 -21.76
N TYR A 14 -16.58 -40.41 -20.54
CA TYR A 14 -15.65 -39.38 -20.08
C TYR A 14 -14.20 -39.90 -19.99
N ALA A 15 -13.99 -41.13 -19.54
CA ALA A 15 -12.67 -41.77 -19.53
C ALA A 15 -12.07 -41.89 -20.93
N ARG A 16 -12.89 -42.29 -21.93
CA ARG A 16 -12.46 -42.30 -23.34
C ARG A 16 -12.08 -40.90 -23.83
N LEU A 17 -12.87 -39.89 -23.48
CA LEU A 17 -12.61 -38.50 -23.85
C LEU A 17 -11.28 -38.02 -23.25
N VAL A 18 -11.11 -38.14 -21.93
CA VAL A 18 -9.87 -37.81 -21.20
C VAL A 18 -8.65 -38.53 -21.77
N GLN A 19 -8.76 -39.83 -22.06
CA GLN A 19 -7.67 -40.62 -22.64
C GLN A 19 -7.26 -40.16 -24.05
N GLN A 20 -8.23 -39.73 -24.86
CA GLN A 20 -8.02 -39.37 -26.27
C GLN A 20 -7.71 -37.87 -26.48
N THR A 21 -7.85 -37.03 -25.45
CA THR A 21 -7.54 -35.59 -25.53
C THR A 21 -6.45 -35.13 -24.58
N ILE A 22 -6.43 -35.61 -23.33
CA ILE A 22 -5.53 -35.12 -22.27
C ILE A 22 -4.40 -36.12 -22.03
N LEU A 23 -4.71 -37.34 -21.55
CA LEU A 23 -3.68 -38.31 -21.14
C LEU A 23 -2.82 -38.81 -22.32
N SER A 24 -3.29 -38.70 -23.56
CA SER A 24 -2.49 -38.94 -24.77
C SER A 24 -1.27 -38.03 -24.90
N HIS A 25 -1.23 -36.89 -24.19
CA HIS A 25 -0.11 -35.94 -24.16
C HIS A 25 0.75 -36.08 -22.89
N GLN A 26 0.42 -37.01 -21.98
CA GLN A 26 1.14 -37.16 -20.71
C GLN A 26 2.41 -37.98 -20.89
N ASN A 27 3.53 -37.46 -20.40
CA ASN A 27 4.80 -38.15 -20.43
C ASN A 27 4.79 -39.38 -19.49
N PRO A 28 5.14 -40.58 -19.99
CA PRO A 28 5.06 -41.82 -19.20
C PRO A 28 6.14 -41.95 -18.12
N VAL A 29 7.10 -41.01 -18.03
CA VAL A 29 8.14 -40.98 -16.98
C VAL A 29 7.87 -39.84 -16.00
N THR A 30 7.86 -38.59 -16.49
CA THR A 30 7.76 -37.38 -15.65
C THR A 30 6.33 -37.05 -15.22
N GLY A 31 5.32 -37.58 -15.91
CA GLY A 31 3.91 -37.21 -15.71
C GLY A 31 3.53 -35.84 -16.29
N LEU A 32 4.45 -35.08 -16.86
CA LEU A 32 4.18 -33.75 -17.43
C LEU A 32 3.39 -33.86 -18.75
N LEU A 33 2.49 -32.90 -18.98
CA LEU A 33 1.73 -32.70 -20.21
C LEU A 33 2.43 -31.68 -21.11
N SER A 34 2.68 -32.03 -22.37
CA SER A 34 3.12 -31.08 -23.39
C SER A 34 1.96 -30.21 -23.88
N ALA A 35 2.19 -28.91 -24.11
CA ALA A 35 1.16 -27.97 -24.55
C ALA A 35 0.49 -28.33 -25.89
N SER A 36 1.22 -28.98 -26.81
CA SER A 36 0.66 -29.64 -28.01
C SER A 36 1.64 -30.69 -28.56
N THR A 37 1.30 -31.34 -29.68
CA THR A 37 2.23 -32.21 -30.42
C THR A 37 3.43 -31.46 -31.02
N GLU A 38 3.27 -30.16 -31.29
CA GLU A 38 4.27 -29.26 -31.87
C GLU A 38 5.07 -28.57 -30.76
N GLN A 39 4.38 -28.11 -29.72
CA GLN A 39 4.93 -27.40 -28.57
C GLN A 39 5.15 -28.37 -27.41
N LYS A 40 6.36 -28.94 -27.35
CA LYS A 40 6.70 -30.05 -26.45
C LYS A 40 6.99 -29.66 -25.00
N ASP A 41 7.02 -28.37 -24.68
CA ASP A 41 7.28 -27.89 -23.32
C ASP A 41 6.02 -27.96 -22.43
N ALA A 42 6.24 -28.05 -21.12
CA ALA A 42 5.22 -28.15 -20.09
C ALA A 42 5.16 -26.84 -19.29
N TRP A 43 4.10 -26.06 -19.46
CA TRP A 43 3.78 -24.90 -18.62
C TRP A 43 3.13 -25.37 -17.32
N VAL A 44 3.54 -24.79 -16.18
CA VAL A 44 3.00 -25.12 -14.85
C VAL A 44 1.48 -24.95 -14.82
N ARG A 45 0.98 -23.78 -15.23
CA ARG A 45 -0.45 -23.44 -15.25
C ARG A 45 -1.26 -24.38 -16.14
N ASP A 46 -0.87 -24.57 -17.40
CA ASP A 46 -1.53 -25.45 -18.35
C ASP A 46 -1.57 -26.90 -17.82
N ASN A 47 -0.49 -27.38 -17.20
CA ASN A 47 -0.40 -28.73 -16.63
C ASN A 47 -1.42 -28.92 -15.49
N ILE A 48 -1.48 -27.98 -14.55
CA ILE A 48 -2.39 -28.05 -13.40
C ILE A 48 -3.84 -27.97 -13.87
N TYR A 49 -4.21 -26.99 -14.70
CA TYR A 49 -5.57 -26.89 -15.21
C TYR A 49 -5.98 -28.11 -16.05
N SER A 50 -5.06 -28.67 -16.84
CA SER A 50 -5.33 -29.86 -17.67
C SER A 50 -5.52 -31.14 -16.86
N ILE A 51 -4.88 -31.28 -15.69
CA ILE A 51 -5.02 -32.48 -14.86
C ILE A 51 -6.32 -32.49 -14.04
N LEU A 52 -7.02 -31.35 -13.89
CA LEU A 52 -8.25 -31.27 -13.09
C LEU A 52 -9.37 -32.18 -13.60
N ALA A 53 -9.52 -32.36 -14.91
CA ALA A 53 -10.47 -33.33 -15.47
C ALA A 53 -10.11 -34.79 -15.11
N VAL A 54 -8.83 -35.12 -15.01
CA VAL A 54 -8.36 -36.45 -14.61
C VAL A 54 -8.63 -36.69 -13.13
N TRP A 55 -8.34 -35.69 -12.29
CA TRP A 55 -8.64 -35.71 -10.85
C TRP A 55 -10.15 -35.81 -10.59
N GLY A 56 -10.94 -34.91 -11.17
CA GLY A 56 -12.40 -34.93 -11.04
C GLY A 56 -13.03 -36.23 -11.57
N LEU A 57 -12.55 -36.78 -12.69
CA LEU A 57 -13.01 -38.07 -13.17
C LEU A 57 -12.62 -39.23 -12.21
N GLY A 58 -11.41 -39.20 -11.65
CA GLY A 58 -10.97 -40.15 -10.63
C GLY A 58 -11.89 -40.12 -9.40
N MET A 59 -12.21 -38.93 -8.90
CA MET A 59 -13.17 -38.74 -7.80
C MET A 59 -14.58 -39.21 -8.17
N ALA A 60 -15.05 -38.93 -9.39
CA ALA A 60 -16.35 -39.39 -9.87
C ALA A 60 -16.42 -40.93 -9.94
N TYR A 61 -15.36 -41.62 -10.36
CA TYR A 61 -15.27 -43.08 -10.27
C TYR A 61 -15.24 -43.54 -8.81
N ARG A 62 -14.40 -42.94 -7.96
CA ARG A 62 -14.27 -43.28 -6.52
C ARG A 62 -15.62 -43.23 -5.81
N LYS A 63 -16.45 -42.22 -6.10
CA LYS A 63 -17.79 -42.02 -5.56
C LYS A 63 -18.84 -43.01 -6.10
N ASN A 64 -18.80 -43.29 -7.41
CA ASN A 64 -19.81 -44.08 -8.13
C ASN A 64 -19.35 -45.52 -8.43
N ALA A 65 -18.39 -46.05 -7.67
CA ALA A 65 -17.77 -47.36 -7.93
C ALA A 65 -18.69 -48.54 -7.57
N ASP A 66 -19.44 -49.03 -8.55
CA ASP A 66 -20.26 -50.25 -8.44
C ASP A 66 -19.42 -51.55 -8.46
N ARG A 67 -18.19 -51.50 -9.00
CA ARG A 67 -17.31 -52.66 -9.22
C ARG A 67 -15.85 -52.35 -8.84
N ASP A 68 -15.07 -53.40 -8.59
CA ASP A 68 -13.64 -53.26 -8.36
C ASP A 68 -12.87 -52.78 -9.61
N GLU A 69 -13.40 -53.02 -10.82
CA GLU A 69 -12.93 -52.37 -12.06
C GLU A 69 -13.01 -50.84 -11.98
N ASP A 70 -14.09 -50.30 -11.41
CA ASP A 70 -14.31 -48.85 -11.32
C ASP A 70 -13.36 -48.22 -10.28
N LYS A 71 -13.09 -48.95 -9.18
CA LYS A 71 -12.06 -48.56 -8.19
C LYS A 71 -10.64 -48.61 -8.77
N ALA A 72 -10.33 -49.62 -9.57
CA ALA A 72 -9.03 -49.73 -10.24
C ALA A 72 -8.80 -48.55 -11.21
N LYS A 73 -9.84 -48.16 -11.97
CA LYS A 73 -9.81 -46.96 -12.82
C LYS A 73 -9.64 -45.66 -12.02
N ALA A 74 -10.36 -45.52 -10.90
CA ALA A 74 -10.17 -44.36 -10.01
C ALA A 74 -8.71 -44.25 -9.58
N TYR A 75 -8.13 -45.35 -9.08
CA TYR A 75 -6.73 -45.40 -8.65
C TYR A 75 -5.75 -45.09 -9.80
N GLU A 76 -5.95 -45.63 -11.00
CA GLU A 76 -5.11 -45.34 -12.17
C GLU A 76 -5.13 -43.85 -12.54
N LEU A 77 -6.33 -43.25 -12.59
CA LEU A 77 -6.49 -41.81 -12.84
C LEU A 77 -5.81 -40.98 -11.76
N GLU A 78 -6.01 -41.32 -10.48
CA GLU A 78 -5.39 -40.65 -9.34
C GLU A 78 -3.85 -40.73 -9.36
N GLN A 79 -3.27 -41.88 -9.75
CA GLN A 79 -1.82 -42.00 -9.91
C GLN A 79 -1.28 -41.14 -11.06
N ASN A 80 -2.04 -40.96 -12.14
CA ASN A 80 -1.67 -40.03 -13.21
C ASN A 80 -1.68 -38.55 -12.73
N VAL A 81 -2.57 -38.19 -11.81
CA VAL A 81 -2.56 -36.87 -11.13
C VAL A 81 -1.32 -36.70 -10.26
N VAL A 82 -1.08 -37.65 -9.34
CA VAL A 82 0.08 -37.62 -8.41
C VAL A 82 1.39 -37.53 -9.19
N LYS A 83 1.52 -38.27 -10.29
CA LYS A 83 2.71 -38.27 -11.14
C LYS A 83 2.98 -36.92 -11.78
N LEU A 84 1.95 -36.23 -12.31
CA LEU A 84 2.10 -34.89 -12.86
C LEU A 84 2.52 -33.87 -11.79
N MET A 85 1.84 -33.87 -10.64
CA MET A 85 2.16 -32.94 -9.55
C MET A 85 3.58 -33.15 -9.01
N ARG A 86 4.03 -34.41 -8.88
CA ARG A 86 5.42 -34.73 -8.53
C ARG A 86 6.43 -34.36 -9.63
N GLY A 87 6.04 -34.45 -10.90
CA GLY A 87 6.84 -33.94 -12.02
C GLY A 87 7.11 -32.44 -11.90
N LEU A 88 6.06 -31.65 -11.62
CA LEU A 88 6.17 -30.21 -11.38
C LEU A 88 7.00 -29.89 -10.12
N LEU A 89 6.82 -30.64 -9.02
CA LEU A 89 7.65 -30.52 -7.82
C LEU A 89 9.14 -30.72 -8.16
N GLN A 90 9.47 -31.77 -8.93
CA GLN A 90 10.85 -32.05 -9.34
C GLN A 90 11.43 -30.94 -10.23
N CYS A 91 10.63 -30.35 -11.13
CA CYS A 91 11.02 -29.18 -11.92
C CYS A 91 11.39 -27.97 -11.05
N MET A 92 10.62 -27.70 -10.00
CA MET A 92 10.88 -26.58 -9.09
C MET A 92 12.04 -26.84 -8.13
N MET A 93 12.14 -28.05 -7.55
CA MET A 93 13.26 -28.41 -6.65
C MET A 93 14.63 -28.36 -7.34
N ARG A 94 14.70 -28.59 -8.66
CA ARG A 94 15.93 -28.41 -9.45
C ARG A 94 16.40 -26.95 -9.56
N GLN A 95 15.58 -25.99 -9.15
CA GLN A 95 15.89 -24.57 -9.10
C GLN A 95 15.89 -24.05 -7.65
N VAL A 96 16.22 -24.89 -6.66
CA VAL A 96 16.20 -24.49 -5.24
C VAL A 96 17.06 -23.25 -4.93
N ASP A 97 18.22 -23.10 -5.58
CA ASP A 97 19.08 -21.90 -5.47
C ASP A 97 18.38 -20.60 -5.90
N LYS A 98 17.38 -20.70 -6.79
CA LYS A 98 16.56 -19.56 -7.23
C LYS A 98 15.51 -19.21 -6.19
N VAL A 99 14.84 -20.20 -5.61
CA VAL A 99 13.88 -20.00 -4.51
C VAL A 99 14.56 -19.29 -3.34
N GLU A 100 15.78 -19.72 -2.98
CA GLU A 100 16.58 -19.09 -1.93
C GLU A 100 16.87 -17.61 -2.22
N LYS A 101 17.37 -17.28 -3.42
CA LYS A 101 17.66 -15.89 -3.83
C LYS A 101 16.40 -15.02 -3.89
N PHE A 102 15.33 -15.53 -4.49
CA PHE A 102 14.12 -14.76 -4.77
C PHE A 102 13.43 -14.25 -3.49
N LYS A 103 13.49 -15.01 -2.38
CA LYS A 103 13.00 -14.56 -1.05
C LYS A 103 13.56 -13.20 -0.60
N HIS A 104 14.75 -12.85 -1.09
CA HIS A 104 15.43 -11.59 -0.80
C HIS A 104 15.39 -10.61 -1.98
N THR A 105 15.63 -11.06 -3.22
CA THR A 105 15.78 -10.16 -4.37
C THR A 105 14.45 -9.77 -5.04
N GLN A 106 13.44 -10.64 -4.99
CA GLN A 106 12.15 -10.49 -5.70
C GLN A 106 12.33 -10.15 -7.20
N SER A 107 13.47 -10.53 -7.78
CA SER A 107 13.88 -10.14 -9.14
C SER A 107 13.36 -11.11 -10.20
N THR A 108 13.02 -10.59 -11.38
CA THR A 108 12.71 -11.41 -12.57
C THR A 108 13.85 -12.35 -12.97
N LYS A 109 15.10 -12.06 -12.60
CA LYS A 109 16.26 -12.91 -12.92
C LYS A 109 16.41 -14.11 -11.99
N ASP A 110 15.97 -13.97 -10.73
CA ASP A 110 16.08 -15.02 -9.71
C ASP A 110 14.80 -15.86 -9.61
N CYS A 111 13.82 -15.63 -10.48
CA CYS A 111 12.52 -16.32 -10.42
C CYS A 111 12.58 -17.78 -10.93
N LEU A 112 11.63 -18.59 -10.46
CA LEU A 112 11.36 -19.92 -11.02
C LEU A 112 10.90 -19.81 -12.48
N HIS A 113 11.35 -20.71 -13.35
CA HIS A 113 10.81 -20.81 -14.70
C HIS A 113 9.35 -21.25 -14.71
N ALA A 114 8.55 -20.66 -15.61
CA ALA A 114 7.13 -21.01 -15.77
C ALA A 114 6.90 -22.25 -16.67
N LYS A 115 7.92 -22.65 -17.44
CA LYS A 115 7.85 -23.73 -18.44
C LYS A 115 9.09 -24.63 -18.40
N TYR A 116 8.88 -25.93 -18.64
CA TYR A 116 9.89 -26.98 -18.46
C TYR A 116 9.93 -27.96 -19.62
N ASN A 117 11.06 -28.67 -19.75
CA ASN A 117 11.18 -29.76 -20.69
C ASN A 117 10.40 -30.99 -20.17
N THR A 118 9.37 -31.37 -20.91
CA THR A 118 8.45 -32.48 -20.58
C THR A 118 9.16 -33.82 -20.32
N ALA A 119 10.32 -34.08 -20.92
CA ALA A 119 11.04 -35.35 -20.77
C ALA A 119 12.15 -35.32 -19.71
N THR A 120 12.81 -34.18 -19.49
CA THR A 120 13.98 -34.09 -18.60
C THR A 120 13.73 -33.35 -17.30
N CYS A 121 12.61 -32.64 -17.14
CA CYS A 121 12.34 -31.68 -16.05
C CYS A 121 13.37 -30.54 -15.96
N GLY A 122 14.07 -30.23 -17.05
CA GLY A 122 15.01 -29.12 -17.16
C GLY A 122 14.36 -27.81 -17.61
N THR A 123 15.12 -26.71 -17.52
CA THR A 123 14.79 -25.42 -18.16
C THR A 123 14.88 -25.54 -19.68
N VAL A 124 14.12 -24.70 -20.42
CA VAL A 124 14.03 -24.77 -21.90
C VAL A 124 14.48 -23.50 -22.64
N VAL A 125 14.64 -22.40 -21.91
CA VAL A 125 15.10 -21.08 -22.39
C VAL A 125 15.93 -20.43 -21.29
N ALA A 126 16.68 -19.37 -21.58
CA ALA A 126 17.44 -18.63 -20.57
C ALA A 126 16.54 -17.74 -19.68
N ASP A 127 17.11 -17.22 -18.60
CA ASP A 127 16.39 -16.45 -17.57
C ASP A 127 15.81 -15.11 -18.09
N ASN A 128 16.40 -14.52 -19.13
CA ASN A 128 15.96 -13.25 -19.71
C ASN A 128 15.16 -13.40 -21.02
N GLU A 129 14.93 -14.63 -21.50
CA GLU A 129 14.30 -14.90 -22.82
C GLU A 129 12.77 -15.07 -22.75
N TRP A 130 12.19 -15.08 -21.55
CA TRP A 130 10.76 -15.31 -21.34
C TRP A 130 10.24 -14.60 -20.11
N GLY A 131 8.94 -14.30 -20.08
CA GLY A 131 8.24 -13.82 -18.90
C GLY A 131 8.06 -14.91 -17.84
N HIS A 132 9.16 -15.37 -17.24
CA HIS A 132 9.18 -16.49 -16.29
C HIS A 132 8.53 -16.18 -14.95
N LEU A 133 8.65 -14.95 -14.45
CA LEU A 133 8.06 -14.56 -13.17
C LEU A 133 6.53 -14.52 -13.32
N GLN A 134 5.91 -15.63 -12.93
CA GLN A 134 4.46 -15.88 -12.97
C GLN A 134 4.04 -16.37 -11.58
N VAL A 135 3.65 -15.43 -10.72
CA VAL A 135 3.30 -15.74 -9.32
C VAL A 135 1.99 -16.51 -9.26
N ASP A 136 1.09 -16.31 -10.23
CA ASP A 136 -0.12 -17.11 -10.43
C ASP A 136 0.19 -18.60 -10.59
N ALA A 137 1.23 -18.97 -11.35
CA ALA A 137 1.53 -20.35 -11.68
C ALA A 137 2.03 -21.16 -10.47
N THR A 138 2.97 -20.60 -9.70
CA THR A 138 3.45 -21.22 -8.44
C THR A 138 2.34 -21.29 -7.39
N SER A 139 1.51 -20.25 -7.31
CA SER A 139 0.38 -20.21 -6.38
C SER A 139 -0.69 -21.24 -6.74
N LEU A 140 -1.03 -21.39 -8.02
CA LEU A 140 -1.96 -22.39 -8.52
C LEU A 140 -1.48 -23.82 -8.20
N TYR A 141 -0.16 -24.06 -8.27
CA TYR A 141 0.43 -25.33 -7.85
C TYR A 141 0.18 -25.60 -6.36
N LEU A 142 0.45 -24.63 -5.48
CA LEU A 142 0.25 -24.77 -4.04
C LEU A 142 -1.24 -24.92 -3.66
N LEU A 143 -2.13 -24.16 -4.30
CA LEU A 143 -3.58 -24.29 -4.13
C LEU A 143 -4.08 -25.71 -4.47
N PHE A 144 -3.65 -26.26 -5.61
CA PHE A 144 -4.07 -27.61 -6.00
C PHE A 144 -3.31 -28.72 -5.28
N LEU A 145 -2.06 -28.50 -4.86
CA LEU A 145 -1.38 -29.39 -3.91
C LEU A 145 -2.21 -29.52 -2.62
N ALA A 146 -2.70 -28.41 -2.09
CA ALA A 146 -3.54 -28.39 -0.90
C ALA A 146 -4.89 -29.10 -1.11
N GLN A 147 -5.66 -28.70 -2.13
CA GLN A 147 -6.97 -29.32 -2.43
C GLN A 147 -6.85 -30.82 -2.75
N MET A 148 -5.81 -31.25 -3.49
CA MET A 148 -5.59 -32.66 -3.81
C MET A 148 -5.16 -33.47 -2.58
N THR A 149 -4.31 -32.91 -1.71
CA THR A 149 -3.91 -33.56 -0.45
C THR A 149 -5.11 -33.72 0.49
N ALA A 150 -5.95 -32.68 0.61
CA ALA A 150 -7.22 -32.74 1.34
C ALA A 150 -8.22 -33.75 0.75
N SER A 151 -8.20 -34.00 -0.56
CA SER A 151 -8.97 -35.09 -1.22
C SER A 151 -8.40 -36.50 -0.97
N GLY A 152 -7.27 -36.62 -0.27
CA GLY A 152 -6.61 -37.87 0.09
C GLY A 152 -5.53 -38.34 -0.89
N LEU A 153 -5.05 -37.49 -1.81
CA LEU A 153 -3.90 -37.83 -2.66
C LEU A 153 -2.58 -37.55 -1.95
N ARG A 154 -1.73 -38.56 -1.81
CA ARG A 154 -0.38 -38.40 -1.25
C ARG A 154 0.58 -37.94 -2.35
N ILE A 155 0.90 -36.65 -2.37
CA ILE A 155 1.81 -36.04 -3.37
C ILE A 155 3.22 -35.85 -2.80
N VAL A 156 3.34 -35.44 -1.52
CA VAL A 156 4.61 -35.18 -0.83
C VAL A 156 5.04 -36.40 -0.01
N PHE A 157 6.32 -36.75 -0.05
CA PHE A 157 6.85 -37.99 0.52
C PHE A 157 7.99 -37.81 1.55
N THR A 158 8.71 -36.68 1.57
CA THR A 158 9.84 -36.45 2.50
C THR A 158 9.75 -35.10 3.21
N LEU A 159 10.42 -34.97 4.37
CA LEU A 159 10.51 -33.69 5.10
C LEU A 159 11.35 -32.64 4.35
N ASP A 160 12.27 -33.06 3.48
CA ASP A 160 12.93 -32.14 2.54
C ASP A 160 11.92 -31.55 1.53
N GLU A 161 11.04 -32.36 0.97
CA GLU A 161 9.97 -31.86 0.10
C GLU A 161 9.03 -30.90 0.87
N VAL A 162 8.69 -31.19 2.15
CA VAL A 162 7.93 -30.27 3.02
C VAL A 162 8.68 -28.93 3.20
N ALA A 163 9.96 -28.95 3.56
CA ALA A 163 10.75 -27.74 3.75
C ALA A 163 10.87 -26.93 2.45
N PHE A 164 10.94 -27.59 1.29
CA PHE A 164 10.90 -26.92 -0.01
C PHE A 164 9.54 -26.23 -0.24
N ILE A 165 8.42 -26.91 0.02
CA ILE A 165 7.07 -26.31 -0.08
C ILE A 165 6.91 -25.11 0.88
N GLN A 166 7.43 -25.20 2.11
CA GLN A 166 7.43 -24.07 3.06
C GLN A 166 8.25 -22.87 2.53
N ASN A 167 9.29 -23.10 1.75
CA ASN A 167 10.02 -22.02 1.07
C ASN A 167 9.31 -21.49 -0.19
N LEU A 168 8.48 -22.30 -0.85
CA LEU A 168 7.56 -21.81 -1.90
C LEU A 168 6.44 -20.93 -1.32
N VAL A 169 6.01 -21.16 -0.07
CA VAL A 169 5.14 -20.22 0.66
C VAL A 169 5.85 -18.86 0.81
N PHE A 170 7.11 -18.83 1.26
CA PHE A 170 7.88 -17.57 1.35
C PHE A 170 8.19 -16.93 -0.01
N TYR A 171 8.16 -17.70 -1.09
CA TYR A 171 8.26 -17.21 -2.47
C TYR A 171 6.98 -16.44 -2.89
N ILE A 172 5.79 -16.90 -2.49
CA ILE A 172 4.52 -16.28 -2.86
C ILE A 172 3.93 -15.30 -1.83
N GLU A 173 4.38 -15.33 -0.56
CA GLU A 173 3.83 -14.43 0.49
C GLU A 173 3.99 -12.94 0.13
N ALA A 174 5.02 -12.58 -0.64
CA ALA A 174 5.26 -11.22 -1.12
C ALA A 174 4.43 -10.81 -2.36
N ALA A 175 3.48 -11.64 -2.84
CA ALA A 175 2.72 -11.40 -4.07
C ALA A 175 2.04 -10.02 -4.13
N TYR A 176 1.63 -9.46 -2.99
CA TYR A 176 1.02 -8.13 -2.88
C TYR A 176 1.92 -6.96 -3.36
N LYS A 177 3.24 -7.19 -3.49
CA LYS A 177 4.23 -6.19 -3.91
C LYS A 177 5.12 -6.63 -5.08
N VAL A 178 5.09 -7.90 -5.47
CA VAL A 178 5.88 -8.43 -6.58
C VAL A 178 5.15 -8.19 -7.91
N ALA A 179 5.71 -7.31 -8.74
CA ALA A 179 5.28 -7.15 -10.12
C ALA A 179 5.71 -8.38 -10.96
N ASP A 180 4.80 -8.93 -11.76
CA ASP A 180 5.01 -10.17 -12.51
C ASP A 180 4.52 -10.06 -13.96
N TYR A 181 4.72 -11.12 -14.75
CA TYR A 181 4.27 -11.19 -16.15
C TYR A 181 2.79 -11.55 -16.30
N GLY A 182 2.12 -11.85 -15.18
CA GLY A 182 0.74 -12.29 -15.12
C GLY A 182 0.46 -13.59 -15.87
N MET A 183 -0.79 -14.04 -15.80
CA MET A 183 -1.22 -15.30 -16.43
C MET A 183 -1.17 -15.33 -17.97
N TRP A 184 -0.89 -14.18 -18.61
CA TRP A 184 -0.74 -14.06 -20.05
C TRP A 184 0.71 -13.94 -20.53
N GLU A 185 1.68 -14.04 -19.62
CA GLU A 185 3.14 -14.05 -19.89
C GLU A 185 3.69 -12.76 -20.52
N ARG A 186 2.94 -11.65 -20.46
CA ARG A 186 3.25 -10.37 -21.14
C ARG A 186 3.63 -9.23 -20.19
N GLY A 187 3.25 -9.32 -18.93
CA GLY A 187 3.31 -8.21 -17.98
C GLY A 187 2.30 -7.14 -18.39
N ASP A 188 2.80 -5.93 -18.67
CA ASP A 188 2.00 -4.79 -19.11
C ASP A 188 1.30 -5.00 -20.46
N LYS A 189 0.22 -4.24 -20.67
CA LYS A 189 -0.64 -4.34 -21.86
C LYS A 189 0.09 -4.09 -23.18
N THR A 190 1.15 -3.27 -23.19
CA THR A 190 1.96 -3.04 -24.41
C THR A 190 2.85 -4.22 -24.76
N ASN A 191 2.94 -5.23 -23.89
CA ASN A 191 3.71 -6.45 -24.11
C ASN A 191 5.19 -6.11 -24.45
N GLN A 192 5.80 -5.21 -23.68
CA GLN A 192 7.21 -4.81 -23.86
C GLN A 192 8.16 -5.49 -22.85
N GLY A 193 7.72 -6.59 -22.23
CA GLY A 193 8.51 -7.31 -21.22
C GLY A 193 8.58 -6.60 -19.86
N ILE A 194 7.71 -5.61 -19.63
CA ILE A 194 7.63 -4.85 -18.37
C ILE A 194 6.67 -5.58 -17.42
N PRO A 195 7.12 -6.10 -16.26
CA PRO A 195 6.23 -6.71 -15.28
C PRO A 195 5.35 -5.64 -14.59
N GLU A 196 4.15 -6.03 -14.17
CA GLU A 196 3.25 -5.18 -13.39
C GLU A 196 2.54 -5.99 -12.29
N LEU A 197 1.93 -5.32 -11.31
CA LEU A 197 1.13 -6.02 -10.29
C LEU A 197 -0.18 -6.47 -10.94
N ASN A 198 -0.36 -7.79 -11.11
CA ASN A 198 -1.57 -8.39 -11.69
C ASN A 198 -2.47 -8.95 -10.58
N ALA A 199 -3.72 -8.48 -10.51
CA ALA A 199 -4.68 -8.90 -9.49
C ALA A 199 -4.96 -10.41 -9.52
N SER A 200 -4.94 -11.06 -10.69
CA SER A 200 -5.08 -12.52 -10.82
C SER A 200 -3.95 -13.28 -10.10
N SER A 201 -2.70 -12.79 -10.19
CA SER A 201 -1.56 -13.37 -9.46
C SER A 201 -1.71 -13.19 -7.95
N VAL A 202 -2.08 -11.99 -7.48
CA VAL A 202 -2.31 -11.70 -6.05
C VAL A 202 -3.47 -12.55 -5.49
N GLY A 203 -4.55 -12.71 -6.26
CA GLY A 203 -5.72 -13.50 -5.85
C GLY A 203 -5.41 -14.99 -5.78
N MET A 204 -4.65 -15.52 -6.74
CA MET A 204 -4.20 -16.91 -6.69
C MET A 204 -3.22 -17.15 -5.53
N ALA A 205 -2.31 -16.20 -5.26
CA ALA A 205 -1.40 -16.27 -4.12
C ALA A 205 -2.15 -16.24 -2.77
N LYS A 206 -3.08 -15.31 -2.57
CA LYS A 206 -3.94 -15.26 -1.38
C LYS A 206 -4.63 -16.61 -1.15
N ALA A 207 -5.24 -17.16 -2.20
CA ALA A 207 -5.96 -18.42 -2.11
C ALA A 207 -5.06 -19.63 -1.83
N ALA A 208 -3.84 -19.65 -2.37
CA ALA A 208 -2.85 -20.68 -2.11
C ALA A 208 -2.35 -20.63 -0.66
N LEU A 209 -2.04 -19.44 -0.16
CA LEU A 209 -1.62 -19.19 1.23
C LEU A 209 -2.70 -19.67 2.22
N GLU A 210 -3.95 -19.22 2.04
CA GLU A 210 -5.09 -19.67 2.86
C GLU A 210 -5.40 -21.17 2.75
N ALA A 211 -5.10 -21.81 1.61
CA ALA A 211 -5.39 -23.23 1.40
C ALA A 211 -4.36 -24.16 2.02
N ILE A 212 -3.11 -23.72 2.14
CA ILE A 212 -1.99 -24.53 2.62
C ILE A 212 -1.68 -24.30 4.11
N ASP A 213 -2.22 -23.24 4.73
CA ASP A 213 -2.03 -22.95 6.15
C ASP A 213 -2.58 -24.07 7.05
N GLU A 214 -1.78 -24.48 8.02
CA GLU A 214 -2.02 -25.58 8.96
C GLU A 214 -2.37 -26.94 8.28
N LEU A 215 -2.02 -27.10 6.98
CA LEU A 215 -2.21 -28.35 6.24
C LEU A 215 -1.03 -29.30 6.41
N ASP A 216 -1.33 -30.55 6.78
CA ASP A 216 -0.36 -31.66 6.76
C ASP A 216 -0.17 -32.21 5.33
N LEU A 217 1.03 -32.04 4.77
CA LEU A 217 1.37 -32.47 3.41
C LEU A 217 1.48 -34.00 3.23
N PHE A 218 1.54 -34.77 4.32
CA PHE A 218 1.42 -36.23 4.27
C PHE A 218 -0.04 -36.71 4.45
N GLY A 219 -0.99 -35.78 4.62
CA GLY A 219 -2.40 -36.06 4.83
C GLY A 219 -2.65 -36.78 6.17
N ALA A 220 -3.64 -37.67 6.20
CA ALA A 220 -4.06 -38.36 7.43
C ALA A 220 -3.01 -39.29 8.09
N GLY A 221 -1.83 -39.47 7.48
CA GLY A 221 -0.71 -40.25 8.01
C GLY A 221 0.52 -39.42 8.36
N GLY A 222 0.42 -38.09 8.41
CA GLY A 222 1.50 -37.20 8.78
C GLY A 222 1.58 -36.90 10.28
N GLY A 223 2.36 -35.88 10.61
CA GLY A 223 2.54 -35.38 11.96
C GLY A 223 3.00 -33.92 11.94
N HIS A 224 3.22 -33.31 13.10
CA HIS A 224 3.43 -31.87 13.20
C HIS A 224 4.58 -31.30 12.32
N LYS A 225 5.62 -32.10 12.04
CA LYS A 225 6.73 -31.72 11.14
C LYS A 225 6.38 -31.66 9.64
N SER A 226 5.23 -32.20 9.21
CA SER A 226 4.73 -32.11 7.82
C SER A 226 3.64 -31.06 7.62
N VAL A 227 3.34 -30.28 8.66
CA VAL A 227 2.42 -29.13 8.61
C VAL A 227 3.12 -27.90 8.02
N ILE A 228 2.42 -27.17 7.15
CA ILE A 228 2.85 -25.88 6.62
C ILE A 228 2.22 -24.75 7.44
N HIS A 229 3.00 -23.71 7.75
CA HIS A 229 2.51 -22.54 8.47
C HIS A 229 2.59 -21.27 7.60
N VAL A 230 1.54 -20.46 7.68
CA VAL A 230 1.41 -19.17 7.00
C VAL A 230 1.11 -18.06 8.02
N LEU A 231 1.69 -16.88 7.83
CA LEU A 231 1.36 -15.72 8.66
C LEU A 231 0.10 -15.01 8.12
N PRO A 232 -0.91 -14.75 8.97
CA PRO A 232 -2.17 -14.15 8.53
C PRO A 232 -2.01 -12.71 8.05
N ASP A 233 -1.00 -11.98 8.52
CA ASP A 233 -0.72 -10.62 8.10
C ASP A 233 -0.36 -10.55 6.59
N GLU A 234 0.40 -11.51 6.05
CA GLU A 234 0.75 -11.57 4.62
C GLU A 234 -0.48 -11.89 3.74
N VAL A 235 -1.42 -12.70 4.25
CA VAL A 235 -2.70 -12.99 3.60
C VAL A 235 -3.59 -11.73 3.56
N GLU A 236 -3.68 -10.98 4.66
CA GLU A 236 -4.48 -9.77 4.72
C GLU A 236 -3.88 -8.63 3.88
N HIS A 237 -2.56 -8.53 3.74
CA HIS A 237 -1.95 -7.64 2.76
C HIS A 237 -2.46 -7.97 1.34
N CYS A 238 -2.49 -9.25 0.94
CA CYS A 238 -3.04 -9.66 -0.36
C CYS A 238 -4.55 -9.35 -0.49
N GLN A 239 -5.34 -9.53 0.58
CA GLN A 239 -6.76 -9.16 0.63
C GLN A 239 -6.97 -7.65 0.39
N SER A 240 -6.17 -6.81 1.04
CA SER A 240 -6.22 -5.35 0.93
C SER A 240 -5.91 -4.88 -0.50
N ILE A 241 -4.87 -5.44 -1.15
CA ILE A 241 -4.58 -5.20 -2.58
C ILE A 241 -5.80 -5.54 -3.45
N LEU A 242 -6.36 -6.74 -3.28
CA LEU A 242 -7.45 -7.22 -4.14
C LEU A 242 -8.69 -6.32 -4.02
N TYR A 243 -9.00 -5.89 -2.81
CA TYR A 243 -10.12 -4.97 -2.55
C TYR A 243 -9.86 -3.56 -3.12
N SER A 244 -8.60 -3.10 -3.20
CA SER A 244 -8.25 -1.80 -3.79
C SER A 244 -8.15 -1.82 -5.33
N MET A 245 -7.74 -2.96 -5.91
CA MET A 245 -7.54 -3.12 -7.35
C MET A 245 -8.84 -3.40 -8.10
N LEU A 246 -9.64 -4.36 -7.62
CA LEU A 246 -10.82 -4.85 -8.33
C LEU A 246 -11.89 -3.76 -8.53
N PRO A 247 -12.61 -3.74 -9.67
CA PRO A 247 -12.63 -4.76 -10.73
C PRO A 247 -11.44 -4.70 -11.72
N ARG A 248 -10.49 -3.76 -11.57
CA ARG A 248 -9.34 -3.67 -12.50
C ARG A 248 -8.36 -4.81 -12.27
N ALA A 249 -7.70 -5.22 -13.36
CA ALA A 249 -6.70 -6.28 -13.32
C ALA A 249 -5.29 -5.77 -13.03
N SER A 250 -4.93 -4.58 -13.51
CA SER A 250 -3.61 -3.96 -13.29
C SER A 250 -3.61 -2.46 -13.59
N THR A 251 -2.45 -1.82 -13.51
CA THR A 251 -2.25 -0.41 -13.90
C THR A 251 -2.55 -0.17 -15.39
N SER A 252 -2.21 -1.13 -16.25
CA SER A 252 -2.40 -1.04 -17.71
C SER A 252 -3.63 -1.81 -18.25
N LYS A 253 -4.31 -2.61 -17.42
CA LYS A 253 -5.53 -3.37 -17.79
C LYS A 253 -6.71 -2.96 -16.91
N GLU A 254 -7.63 -2.17 -17.47
CA GLU A 254 -8.84 -1.73 -16.75
C GLU A 254 -9.81 -2.89 -16.39
N ILE A 255 -9.73 -4.03 -17.08
CA ILE A 255 -10.45 -5.28 -16.80
C ILE A 255 -9.71 -6.44 -17.49
N ASP A 256 -9.80 -7.67 -16.94
CA ASP A 256 -9.25 -8.90 -17.54
C ASP A 256 -10.16 -10.10 -17.18
N ALA A 257 -10.47 -10.97 -18.15
CA ALA A 257 -11.32 -12.14 -17.96
C ALA A 257 -10.66 -13.21 -17.08
N GLY A 258 -9.34 -13.18 -16.94
CA GLY A 258 -8.56 -14.01 -16.01
C GLY A 258 -8.95 -13.83 -14.55
N LEU A 259 -9.56 -12.70 -14.18
CA LEU A 259 -10.08 -12.45 -12.84
C LEU A 259 -11.21 -13.42 -12.44
N LEU A 260 -11.88 -14.08 -13.40
CA LEU A 260 -12.85 -15.16 -13.13
C LEU A 260 -12.24 -16.29 -12.28
N SER A 261 -10.94 -16.56 -12.46
CA SER A 261 -10.23 -17.59 -11.69
C SER A 261 -10.03 -17.26 -10.21
N ILE A 262 -10.17 -15.99 -9.80
CA ILE A 262 -9.98 -15.53 -8.42
C ILE A 262 -11.28 -15.09 -7.74
N ILE A 263 -12.27 -14.58 -8.48
CA ILE A 263 -13.58 -14.23 -7.91
C ILE A 263 -14.51 -15.46 -7.77
N SER A 264 -14.19 -16.55 -8.45
CA SER A 264 -14.91 -17.83 -8.43
C SER A 264 -13.92 -19.01 -8.40
N TYR A 265 -14.34 -20.19 -8.86
CA TYR A 265 -13.48 -21.37 -8.95
C TYR A 265 -12.25 -21.12 -9.85
N PRO A 266 -11.02 -21.54 -9.46
CA PRO A 266 -10.71 -22.37 -8.29
C PRO A 266 -10.39 -21.63 -6.99
N ALA A 267 -10.05 -20.34 -7.04
CA ALA A 267 -9.42 -19.67 -5.90
C ALA A 267 -10.40 -19.08 -4.88
N PHE A 268 -11.56 -18.56 -5.27
CA PHE A 268 -12.53 -17.89 -4.36
C PHE A 268 -11.89 -16.87 -3.40
N ALA A 269 -10.92 -16.10 -3.88
CA ALA A 269 -10.03 -15.26 -3.07
C ALA A 269 -10.71 -14.01 -2.49
N VAL A 270 -11.77 -13.52 -3.14
CA VAL A 270 -12.46 -12.28 -2.79
C VAL A 270 -13.60 -12.52 -1.80
N GLU A 271 -13.56 -11.84 -0.66
CA GLU A 271 -14.54 -12.02 0.42
C GLU A 271 -15.80 -11.16 0.30
N ASP A 272 -15.75 -10.03 -0.43
CA ASP A 272 -16.92 -9.17 -0.62
C ASP A 272 -17.69 -9.54 -1.89
N MET A 273 -18.90 -10.07 -1.70
CA MET A 273 -19.84 -10.43 -2.75
C MET A 273 -20.21 -9.24 -3.67
N ASN A 274 -20.17 -8.00 -3.18
CA ASN A 274 -20.39 -6.81 -4.01
C ASN A 274 -19.25 -6.62 -5.02
N VAL A 275 -17.99 -6.83 -4.59
CA VAL A 275 -16.80 -6.74 -5.45
C VAL A 275 -16.77 -7.90 -6.45
N VAL A 276 -17.13 -9.11 -6.01
CA VAL A 276 -17.29 -10.29 -6.90
C VAL A 276 -18.31 -9.97 -8.01
N ASN A 277 -19.51 -9.53 -7.65
CA ASN A 277 -20.57 -9.23 -8.62
C ASN A 277 -20.22 -8.04 -9.53
N ALA A 278 -19.63 -6.97 -9.00
CA ALA A 278 -19.17 -5.83 -9.82
C ALA A 278 -18.10 -6.27 -10.84
N THR A 279 -17.14 -7.09 -10.42
CA THR A 279 -16.09 -7.61 -11.32
C THR A 279 -16.67 -8.55 -12.38
N LYS A 280 -17.54 -9.49 -11.99
CA LYS A 280 -18.24 -10.38 -12.92
C LYS A 280 -19.05 -9.60 -13.96
N ASN A 281 -19.78 -8.56 -13.54
CA ASN A 281 -20.58 -7.73 -14.43
C ASN A 281 -19.72 -6.89 -15.39
N GLU A 282 -18.58 -6.34 -14.94
CA GLU A 282 -17.64 -5.64 -15.83
C GLU A 282 -17.04 -6.58 -16.89
N ILE A 283 -16.67 -7.81 -16.52
CA ILE A 283 -16.18 -8.83 -17.47
C ILE A 283 -17.27 -9.18 -18.50
N ILE A 284 -18.50 -9.44 -18.06
CA ILE A 284 -19.62 -9.74 -18.98
C ILE A 284 -19.90 -8.54 -19.90
N THR A 285 -19.94 -7.32 -19.36
CA THR A 285 -20.31 -6.11 -20.13
C THR A 285 -19.24 -5.69 -21.13
N LYS A 286 -17.96 -5.89 -20.83
CA LYS A 286 -16.84 -5.37 -21.66
C LYS A 286 -16.10 -6.43 -22.46
N LEU A 287 -16.09 -7.69 -22.02
CA LEU A 287 -15.24 -8.74 -22.59
C LEU A 287 -16.02 -9.91 -23.19
N GLN A 288 -17.31 -10.12 -22.88
CA GLN A 288 -18.08 -11.23 -23.46
C GLN A 288 -18.45 -10.94 -24.93
N GLY A 289 -18.20 -11.92 -25.79
CA GLY A 289 -18.57 -11.92 -27.20
C GLY A 289 -19.49 -13.10 -27.57
N ARG A 290 -19.56 -13.42 -28.86
CA ARG A 290 -20.45 -14.47 -29.42
C ARG A 290 -19.88 -15.89 -29.34
N TYR A 291 -18.62 -16.05 -28.96
CA TYR A 291 -17.85 -17.31 -28.95
C TYR A 291 -17.04 -17.51 -27.65
N GLY A 292 -17.09 -16.58 -26.69
CA GLY A 292 -16.32 -16.64 -25.45
C GLY A 292 -16.20 -15.27 -24.78
N CYS A 293 -15.07 -15.03 -24.10
CA CYS A 293 -14.66 -13.68 -23.71
C CYS A 293 -13.28 -13.32 -24.28
N CYS A 294 -13.06 -12.06 -24.62
CA CYS A 294 -11.72 -11.51 -24.86
C CYS A 294 -10.92 -11.55 -23.55
N ARG A 295 -9.59 -11.71 -23.63
CA ARG A 295 -8.74 -11.75 -22.41
C ARG A 295 -8.74 -10.40 -21.69
N PHE A 296 -8.49 -9.32 -22.43
CA PHE A 296 -8.62 -7.94 -21.99
C PHE A 296 -8.83 -7.03 -23.23
N LEU A 297 -9.25 -5.78 -23.03
CA LEU A 297 -9.48 -4.83 -24.13
C LEU A 297 -8.18 -4.48 -24.87
N ARG A 298 -8.23 -4.40 -26.20
CA ARG A 298 -7.10 -4.19 -27.12
C ARG A 298 -6.01 -5.27 -27.05
N ASP A 299 -6.39 -6.52 -26.82
CA ASP A 299 -5.48 -7.66 -26.89
C ASP A 299 -5.27 -8.15 -28.33
N GLY A 300 -4.06 -7.97 -28.85
CA GLY A 300 -3.70 -8.39 -30.21
C GLY A 300 -3.46 -9.89 -30.43
N TYR A 301 -3.44 -10.73 -29.39
CA TYR A 301 -2.99 -12.13 -29.53
C TYR A 301 -3.79 -12.95 -30.54
N LYS A 302 -3.08 -13.42 -31.58
CA LYS A 302 -3.61 -14.15 -32.75
C LYS A 302 -4.70 -13.40 -33.51
N THR A 303 -4.82 -12.09 -33.32
CA THR A 303 -5.69 -11.25 -34.17
C THR A 303 -5.08 -11.15 -35.57
N PRO A 304 -5.88 -10.93 -36.63
CA PRO A 304 -5.35 -10.83 -38.01
C PRO A 304 -4.41 -9.64 -38.28
N ARG A 305 -4.21 -8.75 -37.29
CA ARG A 305 -3.33 -7.57 -37.39
C ARG A 305 -2.02 -7.73 -36.62
N GLU A 306 -1.89 -8.73 -35.75
CA GLU A 306 -0.64 -9.00 -35.00
C GLU A 306 0.41 -9.60 -35.95
N ASP A 307 1.66 -9.14 -35.87
CA ASP A 307 2.79 -9.79 -36.53
C ASP A 307 3.23 -11.03 -35.71
N PRO A 308 3.01 -12.27 -36.21
CA PRO A 308 3.35 -13.48 -35.46
C PRO A 308 4.85 -13.73 -35.33
N ASN A 309 5.70 -12.96 -36.04
CA ASN A 309 7.15 -13.11 -36.00
C ASN A 309 7.80 -12.29 -34.87
N ARG A 310 7.02 -11.48 -34.14
CA ARG A 310 7.53 -10.52 -33.16
C ARG A 310 6.91 -10.75 -31.78
N LEU A 311 7.75 -10.68 -30.73
CA LEU A 311 7.32 -10.88 -29.35
C LEU A 311 6.63 -9.66 -28.73
N HIS A 312 7.04 -8.44 -29.12
CA HIS A 312 6.60 -7.18 -28.52
C HIS A 312 5.84 -6.29 -29.52
N TYR A 313 4.90 -5.47 -29.05
CA TYR A 313 4.13 -4.59 -29.94
C TYR A 313 4.84 -3.26 -30.25
N ASP A 314 4.51 -2.68 -31.41
CA ASP A 314 4.88 -1.31 -31.77
C ASP A 314 4.12 -0.27 -30.94
N PRO A 315 4.69 0.94 -30.78
CA PRO A 315 3.96 2.11 -30.30
C PRO A 315 2.66 2.32 -31.09
N ALA A 316 1.57 2.60 -30.36
CA ALA A 316 0.20 2.70 -30.88
C ALA A 316 -0.42 1.48 -31.60
N GLU A 317 0.24 0.32 -31.71
CA GLU A 317 -0.31 -0.89 -32.36
C GLU A 317 -1.60 -1.39 -31.67
N LEU A 318 -1.69 -1.23 -30.34
CA LEU A 318 -2.86 -1.62 -29.54
C LEU A 318 -4.20 -1.08 -30.06
N LYS A 319 -4.23 0.11 -30.68
CA LYS A 319 -5.47 0.68 -31.24
C LYS A 319 -6.00 -0.13 -32.43
N LEU A 320 -5.14 -0.85 -33.15
CA LEU A 320 -5.52 -1.71 -34.28
C LEU A 320 -6.24 -2.99 -33.82
N PHE A 321 -6.03 -3.41 -32.56
CA PHE A 321 -6.65 -4.62 -32.02
C PHE A 321 -8.05 -4.37 -31.45
N GLU A 322 -8.45 -3.10 -31.28
CA GLU A 322 -9.76 -2.72 -30.74
C GLU A 322 -10.90 -3.24 -31.62
N ASN A 323 -11.88 -3.91 -30.98
CA ASN A 323 -13.04 -4.58 -31.56
C ASN A 323 -12.75 -5.85 -32.38
N ILE A 324 -11.48 -6.23 -32.58
CA ILE A 324 -11.09 -7.46 -33.30
C ILE A 324 -10.38 -8.49 -32.40
N GLU A 325 -10.31 -8.23 -31.09
CA GLU A 325 -9.67 -9.09 -30.10
C GLU A 325 -10.22 -10.52 -30.17
N CYS A 326 -9.37 -11.54 -29.98
CA CYS A 326 -9.79 -12.93 -30.05
C CYS A 326 -10.68 -13.35 -28.86
N GLU A 327 -11.76 -14.09 -29.13
CA GLU A 327 -12.71 -14.56 -28.12
C GLU A 327 -12.33 -15.97 -27.66
N TRP A 328 -12.23 -16.19 -26.35
CA TRP A 328 -11.76 -17.46 -25.75
C TRP A 328 -12.93 -18.22 -25.09
N PRO A 329 -13.28 -19.42 -25.59
CA PRO A 329 -14.36 -20.25 -25.04
C PRO A 329 -14.17 -20.70 -23.59
N VAL A 330 -12.92 -20.73 -23.10
CA VAL A 330 -12.63 -21.21 -21.74
C VAL A 330 -13.36 -20.40 -20.65
N PHE A 331 -13.60 -19.11 -20.87
CA PHE A 331 -14.31 -18.27 -19.90
C PHE A 331 -15.78 -18.65 -19.71
N TRP A 332 -16.43 -19.22 -20.73
CA TRP A 332 -17.77 -19.82 -20.57
C TRP A 332 -17.73 -21.09 -19.70
N THR A 333 -16.61 -21.83 -19.65
CA THR A 333 -16.49 -22.94 -18.69
C THR A 333 -16.35 -22.44 -17.26
N TYR A 334 -15.69 -21.30 -17.03
CA TYR A 334 -15.68 -20.64 -15.72
C TYR A 334 -17.10 -20.20 -15.31
N PHE A 335 -17.87 -19.57 -16.20
CA PHE A 335 -19.27 -19.22 -15.90
C PHE A 335 -20.16 -20.45 -15.67
N LEU A 336 -19.96 -21.56 -16.40
CA LEU A 336 -20.73 -22.78 -16.16
C LEU A 336 -20.41 -23.35 -14.75
N ILE A 337 -19.14 -23.42 -14.37
CA ILE A 337 -18.72 -23.88 -13.05
C ILE A 337 -19.26 -22.94 -11.95
N ASP A 338 -19.11 -21.63 -12.12
CA ASP A 338 -19.65 -20.59 -11.23
C ASP A 338 -21.17 -20.76 -11.02
N GLY A 339 -21.93 -21.01 -12.08
CA GLY A 339 -23.35 -21.30 -12.01
C GLY A 339 -23.66 -22.55 -11.18
N VAL A 340 -22.85 -23.61 -11.28
CA VAL A 340 -23.00 -24.81 -10.43
C VAL A 340 -22.70 -24.50 -8.97
N PHE A 341 -21.65 -23.74 -8.66
CA PHE A 341 -21.31 -23.35 -7.29
C PHE A 341 -22.38 -22.47 -6.64
N ASN A 342 -22.98 -21.56 -7.39
CA ASN A 342 -24.07 -20.68 -6.94
C ASN A 342 -25.46 -21.33 -6.99
N GLY A 343 -25.59 -22.52 -7.58
CA GLY A 343 -26.88 -23.20 -7.77
C GLY A 343 -27.77 -22.59 -8.87
N ASP A 344 -27.24 -21.68 -9.68
CA ASP A 344 -27.96 -21.03 -10.78
C ASP A 344 -28.07 -21.96 -11.99
N ARG A 345 -29.24 -22.60 -12.10
CA ARG A 345 -29.56 -23.51 -13.21
C ARG A 345 -29.76 -22.79 -14.55
N ILE A 346 -30.07 -21.49 -14.54
CA ILE A 346 -30.26 -20.72 -15.77
C ILE A 346 -28.88 -20.44 -16.37
N GLN A 347 -27.96 -19.88 -15.58
CA GLN A 347 -26.56 -19.66 -15.97
C GLN A 347 -25.90 -20.96 -16.45
N VAL A 348 -26.11 -22.09 -15.74
CA VAL A 348 -25.55 -23.39 -16.15
C VAL A 348 -26.08 -23.86 -17.51
N GLN A 349 -27.38 -23.67 -17.80
CA GLN A 349 -27.97 -24.11 -19.06
C GLN A 349 -27.56 -23.19 -20.23
N GLU A 350 -27.56 -21.87 -20.02
CA GLU A 350 -27.15 -20.86 -21.01
C GLU A 350 -25.73 -21.13 -21.51
N TYR A 351 -24.74 -21.21 -20.61
CA TYR A 351 -23.35 -21.44 -21.02
C TYR A 351 -23.09 -22.88 -21.49
N ARG A 352 -23.93 -23.86 -21.12
CA ARG A 352 -23.89 -25.22 -21.70
C ARG A 352 -24.30 -25.19 -23.17
N GLU A 353 -25.44 -24.58 -23.49
CA GLU A 353 -25.94 -24.47 -24.87
C GLU A 353 -24.98 -23.65 -25.74
N ALA A 354 -24.44 -22.54 -25.20
CA ALA A 354 -23.44 -21.73 -25.88
C ALA A 354 -22.17 -22.54 -26.23
N LEU A 355 -21.63 -23.31 -25.28
CA LEU A 355 -20.48 -24.21 -25.52
C LEU A 355 -20.81 -25.32 -26.54
N GLU A 356 -21.97 -25.96 -26.44
CA GLU A 356 -22.41 -26.99 -27.39
C GLU A 356 -22.53 -26.46 -28.83
N GLY A 357 -22.87 -25.17 -29.00
CA GLY A 357 -22.93 -24.49 -30.29
C GLY A 357 -21.57 -24.26 -30.98
N ILE A 358 -20.47 -24.21 -30.21
CA ILE A 358 -19.12 -23.88 -30.73
C ILE A 358 -18.10 -25.04 -30.64
N LEU A 359 -18.39 -26.14 -29.96
CA LEU A 359 -17.46 -27.26 -29.81
C LEU A 359 -17.23 -28.02 -31.14
N ILE A 360 -15.96 -28.28 -31.48
CA ILE A 360 -15.59 -28.90 -32.76
C ILE A 360 -15.71 -30.42 -32.66
N ARG A 361 -16.64 -31.01 -33.41
CA ARG A 361 -16.87 -32.47 -33.45
C ARG A 361 -15.95 -33.17 -34.47
N LYS A 362 -15.05 -34.04 -34.01
CA LYS A 362 -14.24 -34.93 -34.87
C LYS A 362 -15.11 -36.04 -35.51
N LYS A 363 -14.59 -36.64 -36.60
CA LYS A 363 -15.23 -37.75 -37.34
C LYS A 363 -15.60 -38.98 -36.48
N ASN A 364 -14.95 -39.16 -35.33
CA ASN A 364 -15.20 -40.23 -34.36
C ASN A 364 -16.15 -39.82 -33.21
N GLY A 365 -16.80 -38.66 -33.31
CA GLY A 365 -17.76 -38.14 -32.33
C GLY A 365 -17.17 -37.38 -31.14
N ILE A 366 -15.84 -37.32 -31.01
CA ILE A 366 -15.17 -36.55 -29.94
C ILE A 366 -15.43 -35.06 -30.13
N LEU A 367 -15.84 -34.38 -29.06
CA LEU A 367 -15.94 -32.91 -28.98
C LEU A 367 -14.61 -32.32 -28.52
N LEU A 368 -14.12 -31.32 -29.25
CA LEU A 368 -12.87 -30.61 -28.96
C LEU A 368 -13.11 -29.13 -28.70
N MET A 369 -12.50 -28.64 -27.62
CA MET A 369 -12.44 -27.24 -27.26
C MET A 369 -11.27 -26.55 -28.02
N PRO A 370 -11.52 -25.56 -28.88
CA PRO A 370 -10.46 -24.73 -29.45
C PRO A 370 -9.87 -23.77 -28.40
N GLU A 371 -8.69 -23.22 -28.68
CA GLU A 371 -8.07 -22.18 -27.86
C GLU A 371 -8.88 -20.87 -27.91
N LEU A 372 -9.18 -20.39 -29.12
CA LEU A 372 -9.88 -19.13 -29.35
C LEU A 372 -10.60 -19.06 -30.71
N TYR A 373 -11.38 -18.01 -30.90
CA TYR A 373 -12.09 -17.63 -32.12
C TYR A 373 -11.62 -16.25 -32.62
N ALA A 374 -11.09 -16.21 -33.83
CA ALA A 374 -10.52 -15.01 -34.47
C ALA A 374 -11.39 -14.52 -35.63
N VAL A 375 -11.37 -13.21 -35.88
CA VAL A 375 -11.98 -12.61 -37.08
C VAL A 375 -11.25 -13.12 -38.34
N PRO A 376 -11.95 -13.48 -39.44
CA PRO A 376 -11.28 -13.84 -40.69
C PRO A 376 -10.45 -12.66 -41.25
N PRO A 377 -9.21 -12.87 -41.73
CA PRO A 377 -8.33 -11.78 -42.20
C PRO A 377 -8.93 -10.93 -43.34
N ASP A 378 -9.78 -11.53 -44.16
CA ASP A 378 -10.52 -10.89 -45.26
C ASP A 378 -11.68 -9.99 -44.79
N LYS A 379 -12.13 -10.13 -43.54
CA LYS A 379 -13.30 -9.44 -42.96
C LYS A 379 -12.99 -8.44 -41.86
N VAL A 380 -11.71 -8.18 -41.58
CA VAL A 380 -11.28 -7.26 -40.52
C VAL A 380 -11.88 -5.85 -40.66
N ASN A 381 -12.02 -5.36 -41.89
CA ASN A 381 -12.60 -4.03 -42.13
C ASN A 381 -14.12 -4.00 -41.88
N GLU A 382 -14.83 -5.10 -42.17
CA GLU A 382 -16.28 -5.26 -41.91
C GLU A 382 -16.57 -5.19 -40.39
N GLU A 383 -15.72 -5.86 -39.59
CA GLU A 383 -15.81 -5.84 -38.12
C GLU A 383 -15.43 -4.47 -37.51
N TYR A 384 -14.50 -3.71 -38.11
CA TYR A 384 -14.24 -2.34 -37.65
C TYR A 384 -15.40 -1.38 -37.91
N GLU A 385 -16.08 -1.53 -39.05
CA GLU A 385 -17.25 -0.72 -39.39
C GLU A 385 -18.47 -1.10 -38.52
N ASN A 386 -18.64 -2.39 -38.24
CA ASN A 386 -19.76 -2.93 -37.46
C ASN A 386 -19.27 -3.97 -36.44
N PRO A 387 -18.80 -3.54 -35.24
CA PRO A 387 -18.27 -4.44 -34.21
C PRO A 387 -19.22 -5.57 -33.80
N HIS A 388 -18.64 -6.74 -33.54
CA HIS A 388 -19.30 -7.98 -33.12
C HIS A 388 -20.23 -8.63 -34.16
N THR A 389 -20.21 -8.20 -35.42
CA THR A 389 -21.10 -8.71 -36.48
C THR A 389 -20.50 -9.84 -37.31
N VAL A 390 -19.17 -9.88 -37.47
CA VAL A 390 -18.48 -10.88 -38.30
C VAL A 390 -18.39 -12.22 -37.58
N ASP A 391 -18.73 -13.31 -38.29
CA ASP A 391 -18.54 -14.67 -37.77
C ASP A 391 -17.06 -15.06 -37.71
N ARG A 392 -16.65 -15.58 -36.56
CA ARG A 392 -15.26 -15.89 -36.23
C ARG A 392 -14.92 -17.35 -36.54
N VAL A 393 -13.66 -17.60 -36.87
CA VAL A 393 -13.13 -18.93 -37.16
C VAL A 393 -12.29 -19.46 -35.98
N PRO A 394 -12.33 -20.76 -35.69
CA PRO A 394 -11.51 -21.34 -34.63
C PRO A 394 -10.03 -21.29 -35.01
N ALA A 395 -9.18 -20.84 -34.08
CA ALA A 395 -7.75 -20.74 -34.27
C ALA A 395 -6.97 -21.14 -33.00
N GLY A 396 -5.67 -21.35 -33.17
CA GLY A 396 -4.79 -21.78 -32.07
C GLY A 396 -4.82 -23.29 -31.80
N LYS A 397 -4.53 -23.68 -30.55
CA LYS A 397 -4.43 -25.10 -30.11
C LYS A 397 -5.80 -25.81 -30.21
N LEU A 398 -5.81 -27.05 -30.72
CA LEU A 398 -7.02 -27.89 -30.81
C LEU A 398 -6.72 -29.38 -30.55
N PRO A 399 -7.14 -29.97 -29.41
CA PRO A 399 -7.80 -29.30 -28.29
C PRO A 399 -6.86 -28.36 -27.52
N HIS A 400 -7.40 -27.28 -26.98
CA HIS A 400 -6.77 -26.50 -25.93
C HIS A 400 -6.95 -27.25 -24.60
N LEU A 401 -5.88 -27.82 -24.05
CA LEU A 401 -5.96 -28.80 -22.94
C LEU A 401 -6.59 -28.22 -21.66
N TRP A 402 -6.29 -26.97 -21.29
CA TRP A 402 -6.92 -26.26 -20.17
C TRP A 402 -8.44 -26.13 -20.39
N GLY A 403 -8.87 -25.58 -21.53
CA GLY A 403 -10.28 -25.43 -21.86
C GLY A 403 -11.02 -26.78 -21.96
N GLN A 404 -10.39 -27.79 -22.55
CA GLN A 404 -10.92 -29.15 -22.65
C GLN A 404 -11.12 -29.77 -21.25
N SER A 405 -10.17 -29.56 -20.34
CA SER A 405 -10.25 -30.06 -18.97
C SER A 405 -11.37 -29.40 -18.19
N LEU A 406 -11.46 -28.06 -18.21
CA LEU A 406 -12.55 -27.36 -17.52
C LEU A 406 -13.93 -27.67 -18.11
N TYR A 407 -14.04 -27.89 -19.43
CA TYR A 407 -15.28 -28.40 -20.04
C TYR A 407 -15.69 -29.80 -19.54
N ILE A 408 -14.74 -30.74 -19.44
CA ILE A 408 -15.01 -32.09 -18.91
C ILE A 408 -15.41 -32.01 -17.43
N LEU A 409 -14.70 -31.21 -16.64
CA LEU A 409 -14.98 -31.02 -15.21
C LEU A 409 -16.36 -30.37 -14.99
N SER A 410 -16.68 -29.33 -15.75
CA SER A 410 -17.96 -28.62 -15.66
C SER A 410 -19.14 -29.50 -16.08
N ALA A 411 -18.95 -30.38 -17.07
CA ALA A 411 -19.93 -31.38 -17.45
C ALA A 411 -20.15 -32.44 -16.34
N LEU A 412 -19.08 -32.97 -15.72
CA LEU A 412 -19.19 -33.91 -14.59
C LEU A 412 -19.93 -33.31 -13.39
N LEU A 413 -19.68 -32.03 -13.09
CA LEU A 413 -20.39 -31.27 -12.05
C LEU A 413 -21.87 -31.06 -12.40
N ALA A 414 -22.15 -30.51 -13.58
CA ALA A 414 -23.52 -30.14 -13.97
C ALA A 414 -24.41 -31.35 -14.32
N GLU A 415 -23.82 -32.54 -14.50
CA GLU A 415 -24.55 -33.82 -14.57
C GLU A 415 -24.71 -34.53 -13.22
N GLY A 416 -24.14 -33.99 -12.14
CA GLY A 416 -24.27 -34.51 -10.78
C GLY A 416 -23.36 -35.71 -10.45
N PHE A 417 -22.41 -36.06 -11.33
CA PHE A 417 -21.39 -37.07 -11.01
C PHE A 417 -20.46 -36.58 -9.89
N LEU A 418 -20.15 -35.27 -9.89
CA LEU A 418 -19.40 -34.58 -8.85
C LEU A 418 -20.29 -33.59 -8.10
N ALA A 419 -20.03 -33.45 -6.81
CA ALA A 419 -20.51 -32.35 -5.97
C ALA A 419 -19.41 -31.28 -5.85
N THR A 420 -19.80 -30.03 -5.62
CA THR A 420 -18.87 -28.89 -5.51
C THR A 420 -17.82 -29.08 -4.41
N GLY A 421 -18.20 -29.66 -3.27
CA GLY A 421 -17.28 -29.98 -2.17
C GLY A 421 -16.30 -31.12 -2.43
N GLU A 422 -16.43 -31.88 -3.52
CA GLU A 422 -15.44 -32.89 -3.90
C GLU A 422 -14.23 -32.25 -4.60
N ILE A 423 -14.44 -31.18 -5.37
CA ILE A 423 -13.37 -30.43 -6.05
C ILE A 423 -12.91 -29.18 -5.26
N ASP A 424 -13.61 -28.86 -4.17
CA ASP A 424 -13.25 -27.85 -3.17
C ASP A 424 -13.38 -28.46 -1.74
N PRO A 425 -12.58 -29.49 -1.41
CA PRO A 425 -12.60 -30.13 -0.07
C PRO A 425 -12.21 -29.17 1.06
N LEU A 426 -11.40 -28.14 0.77
CA LEU A 426 -11.05 -27.08 1.73
C LEU A 426 -12.15 -26.02 1.91
N ASN A 427 -13.27 -26.15 1.18
CA ASN A 427 -14.47 -25.31 1.31
C ASN A 427 -14.26 -23.80 1.07
N ARG A 428 -13.29 -23.46 0.21
CA ARG A 428 -12.93 -22.07 -0.14
C ARG A 428 -14.10 -21.26 -0.72
N ARG A 429 -15.08 -21.92 -1.35
CA ARG A 429 -16.32 -21.29 -1.84
C ARG A 429 -17.11 -20.51 -0.79
N PHE A 430 -16.88 -20.75 0.51
CA PHE A 430 -17.51 -20.02 1.61
C PHE A 430 -16.74 -18.79 2.08
N SER A 431 -15.70 -18.34 1.35
CA SER A 431 -14.94 -17.12 1.67
C SER A 431 -15.82 -15.86 1.78
N THR A 432 -16.92 -15.81 1.01
CA THR A 432 -17.95 -14.76 0.99
C THR A 432 -19.12 -14.99 1.96
N ALA A 433 -19.12 -16.10 2.71
CA ALA A 433 -20.20 -16.39 3.66
C ALA A 433 -20.19 -15.38 4.82
N PHE A 434 -21.37 -15.12 5.41
CA PHE A 434 -21.51 -14.20 6.55
C PHE A 434 -20.62 -14.64 7.73
N LYS A 435 -19.78 -13.73 8.21
CA LYS A 435 -18.84 -13.96 9.31
C LYS A 435 -19.41 -13.33 10.60
N PRO A 436 -19.34 -14.02 11.75
CA PRO A 436 -19.88 -13.50 13.00
C PRO A 436 -19.08 -12.28 13.49
N ASP A 437 -19.73 -11.42 14.28
CA ASP A 437 -19.08 -10.26 14.90
C ASP A 437 -17.86 -10.69 15.74
N VAL A 438 -16.66 -10.21 15.35
CA VAL A 438 -15.42 -10.44 16.09
C VAL A 438 -15.46 -9.65 17.40
N VAL A 439 -15.12 -10.32 18.50
CA VAL A 439 -14.91 -9.68 19.82
C VAL A 439 -13.45 -9.84 20.19
N VAL A 440 -12.71 -8.73 20.23
CA VAL A 440 -11.29 -8.73 20.58
C VAL A 440 -11.14 -8.85 22.08
N GLN A 441 -10.33 -9.82 22.51
CA GLN A 441 -9.97 -10.00 23.91
C GLN A 441 -8.73 -9.16 24.21
N VAL A 442 -8.80 -8.33 25.24
CA VAL A 442 -7.68 -7.47 25.64
C VAL A 442 -7.30 -7.80 27.07
N THR A 443 -6.03 -8.11 27.27
CA THR A 443 -5.46 -8.34 28.59
C THR A 443 -4.49 -7.19 28.89
N VAL A 444 -4.78 -6.38 29.90
CA VAL A 444 -3.87 -5.31 30.35
C VAL A 444 -2.92 -5.89 31.40
N LEU A 445 -1.62 -5.73 31.16
CA LEU A 445 -0.55 -6.32 31.98
C LEU A 445 0.32 -5.22 32.59
N ALA A 446 0.69 -5.34 33.85
CA ALA A 446 1.66 -4.44 34.46
C ALA A 446 3.10 -4.97 34.24
N GLU A 447 4.00 -4.11 33.75
CA GLU A 447 5.43 -4.44 33.63
C GLU A 447 6.04 -4.80 34.99
N SER A 448 5.64 -4.09 36.05
CA SER A 448 6.15 -4.30 37.41
C SER A 448 5.05 -4.35 38.48
N ASN A 449 5.40 -4.80 39.69
CA ASN A 449 4.48 -4.86 40.82
C ASN A 449 4.12 -3.46 41.38
N GLU A 450 4.92 -2.44 41.07
CA GLU A 450 4.70 -1.04 41.40
C GLU A 450 3.58 -0.48 40.51
N ILE A 451 3.68 -0.66 39.19
CA ILE A 451 2.65 -0.27 38.22
C ILE A 451 1.33 -0.99 38.50
N LYS A 452 1.39 -2.28 38.87
CA LYS A 452 0.21 -3.04 39.31
C LYS A 452 -0.51 -2.36 40.48
N LYS A 453 0.24 -1.92 41.51
CA LYS A 453 -0.33 -1.19 42.64
C LYS A 453 -0.93 0.15 42.22
N LEU A 454 -0.29 0.92 41.33
CA LEU A 454 -0.85 2.19 40.83
C LEU A 454 -2.21 1.96 40.14
N LEU A 455 -2.31 0.95 39.28
CA LEU A 455 -3.57 0.57 38.63
C LEU A 455 -4.63 0.10 39.63
N GLU A 456 -4.25 -0.66 40.67
CA GLU A 456 -5.14 -1.08 41.76
C GLU A 456 -5.71 0.11 42.55
N HIS A 457 -4.94 1.19 42.81
CA HIS A 457 -5.45 2.41 43.45
C HIS A 457 -6.54 3.10 42.61
N HIS A 458 -6.50 2.97 41.29
CA HIS A 458 -7.55 3.44 40.38
C HIS A 458 -8.73 2.47 40.19
N GLY A 459 -8.77 1.37 40.94
CA GLY A 459 -9.81 0.35 40.87
C GLY A 459 -9.65 -0.62 39.68
N ILE A 460 -8.47 -0.65 39.04
CA ILE A 460 -8.20 -1.49 37.87
C ILE A 460 -7.38 -2.72 38.32
N ASN A 461 -7.99 -3.89 38.33
CA ASN A 461 -7.31 -5.15 38.71
C ASN A 461 -6.58 -5.74 37.49
N VAL A 462 -5.25 -5.81 37.54
CA VAL A 462 -4.39 -6.38 36.48
C VAL A 462 -3.44 -7.44 37.03
N GLN A 463 -2.86 -8.23 36.13
CA GLN A 463 -1.76 -9.15 36.45
C GLN A 463 -0.43 -8.47 36.09
N SER A 464 0.62 -8.68 36.90
CA SER A 464 1.99 -8.35 36.48
C SER A 464 2.52 -9.43 35.54
N ILE A 465 3.58 -9.14 34.77
CA ILE A 465 4.21 -10.14 33.88
C ILE A 465 4.63 -11.41 34.65
N SER A 466 5.04 -11.28 35.92
CA SER A 466 5.42 -12.42 36.77
C SER A 466 4.24 -13.21 37.34
N ASP A 467 3.04 -12.62 37.48
CA ASP A 467 1.82 -13.30 37.96
C ASP A 467 1.24 -14.31 36.94
N ILE A 468 1.72 -14.29 35.69
CA ILE A 468 1.06 -14.95 34.53
C ILE A 468 1.67 -16.33 34.22
N ASN A 469 2.81 -16.66 34.86
CA ASN A 469 3.48 -17.96 34.78
C ASN A 469 2.48 -19.11 35.08
N PRO A 470 2.34 -20.16 34.23
CA PRO A 470 3.28 -20.65 33.22
C PRO A 470 3.21 -19.99 31.83
N ILE A 471 2.32 -19.01 31.59
CA ILE A 471 2.23 -18.35 30.28
C ILE A 471 3.33 -17.28 30.20
N ARG A 472 4.09 -17.28 29.10
CA ARG A 472 5.24 -16.39 28.90
C ARG A 472 4.89 -15.24 27.97
N VAL A 473 5.10 -14.02 28.45
CA VAL A 473 4.91 -12.79 27.68
C VAL A 473 6.24 -12.40 27.04
N GLN A 474 6.27 -12.15 25.73
CA GLN A 474 7.48 -11.75 24.99
C GLN A 474 7.20 -10.61 24.00
N PRO A 475 8.18 -9.75 23.66
CA PRO A 475 8.02 -8.75 22.61
C PRO A 475 7.86 -9.38 21.21
N ALA A 476 7.10 -8.75 20.31
CA ALA A 476 6.89 -9.21 18.93
C ALA A 476 8.19 -9.54 18.15
N ARG A 477 9.28 -8.78 18.38
CA ARG A 477 10.60 -9.04 17.77
C ARG A 477 11.11 -10.47 17.99
N ILE A 478 10.82 -11.07 19.15
CA ILE A 478 11.22 -12.44 19.47
C ILE A 478 10.48 -13.44 18.55
N LEU A 479 9.18 -13.23 18.30
CA LEU A 479 8.39 -14.07 17.40
C LEU A 479 8.95 -14.02 15.96
N SER A 480 9.39 -12.84 15.49
CA SER A 480 10.03 -12.67 14.18
C SER A 480 11.32 -13.50 14.06
N HIS A 481 12.15 -13.55 15.11
CA HIS A 481 13.35 -14.39 15.15
C HIS A 481 13.03 -15.90 15.22
N LEU A 482 11.97 -16.30 15.92
CA LEU A 482 11.52 -17.69 15.96
C LEU A 482 11.03 -18.16 14.58
N TYR A 483 10.18 -17.37 13.91
CA TYR A 483 9.71 -17.68 12.55
C TYR A 483 10.83 -17.67 11.51
N ALA A 484 11.94 -16.95 11.71
CA ALA A 484 13.10 -17.02 10.82
C ALA A 484 13.76 -18.42 10.76
N LYS A 485 13.47 -19.32 11.72
CA LYS A 485 13.90 -20.73 11.69
C LYS A 485 12.99 -21.63 10.87
N LEU A 486 11.74 -21.22 10.60
CA LEU A 486 10.76 -22.01 9.85
C LEU A 486 11.26 -22.26 8.41
N GLY A 487 11.24 -23.53 7.98
CA GLY A 487 11.68 -23.92 6.64
C GLY A 487 13.21 -23.94 6.42
N ARG A 488 14.05 -23.79 7.46
CA ARG A 488 15.51 -23.97 7.34
C ARG A 488 15.80 -25.43 6.96
N ASN A 489 16.59 -25.67 5.91
CA ASN A 489 17.00 -27.02 5.51
C ASN A 489 18.48 -27.03 5.09
N LYS A 490 19.31 -27.75 5.88
CA LYS A 490 20.76 -27.82 5.68
C LYS A 490 21.14 -28.57 4.38
N HIS A 491 20.41 -29.62 4.00
CA HIS A 491 20.70 -30.44 2.80
C HIS A 491 20.49 -29.66 1.49
N MET A 492 19.44 -28.85 1.44
CA MET A 492 19.09 -28.01 0.28
C MET A 492 19.62 -26.58 0.35
N LYS A 493 20.38 -26.22 1.41
CA LYS A 493 20.89 -24.87 1.69
C LYS A 493 19.82 -23.78 1.78
N LEU A 494 18.61 -24.15 2.22
CA LEU A 494 17.51 -23.19 2.43
C LEU A 494 17.66 -22.53 3.81
N SER A 495 17.67 -21.20 3.85
CA SER A 495 17.85 -20.42 5.08
C SER A 495 16.65 -20.44 6.04
N GLY A 496 15.44 -20.65 5.51
CA GLY A 496 14.17 -20.45 6.21
C GLY A 496 13.45 -19.15 5.81
N ARG A 497 12.51 -18.67 6.63
CA ARG A 497 11.84 -17.38 6.39
C ARG A 497 12.83 -16.23 6.56
N PRO A 498 12.88 -15.24 5.63
CA PRO A 498 13.63 -14.02 5.86
C PRO A 498 13.13 -13.30 7.11
N TYR A 499 14.04 -12.63 7.86
CA TYR A 499 13.61 -11.80 8.99
C TYR A 499 12.70 -10.67 8.49
N ARG A 500 11.44 -10.69 8.94
CA ARG A 500 10.42 -9.68 8.69
C ARG A 500 9.52 -9.59 9.92
N HIS A 501 9.05 -8.40 10.22
CA HIS A 501 8.16 -8.14 11.35
C HIS A 501 6.84 -8.95 11.24
N ILE A 502 6.17 -9.12 12.37
CA ILE A 502 4.90 -9.83 12.46
C ILE A 502 3.86 -8.86 13.02
N GLY A 503 2.76 -8.72 12.27
CA GLY A 503 1.73 -7.73 12.56
C GLY A 503 0.82 -8.13 13.72
N VAL A 504 -0.29 -7.39 13.86
CA VAL A 504 -1.23 -7.61 14.96
C VAL A 504 -2.01 -8.92 14.81
N LEU A 505 -2.21 -9.44 13.59
CA LEU A 505 -2.93 -10.70 13.37
C LEU A 505 -2.08 -11.90 13.82
N GLY A 506 -0.76 -11.85 13.62
CA GLY A 506 0.18 -12.82 14.18
C GLY A 506 0.37 -12.68 15.69
N THR A 507 0.57 -11.46 16.21
CA THR A 507 0.85 -11.25 17.65
C THR A 507 -0.37 -11.45 18.57
N SER A 508 -1.61 -11.31 18.05
CA SER A 508 -2.84 -11.55 18.83
C SER A 508 -3.27 -13.02 18.92
N LYS A 509 -2.33 -13.95 18.71
CA LYS A 509 -2.50 -15.41 18.88
C LYS A 509 -1.81 -15.88 20.16
N LEU A 510 -2.28 -17.00 20.72
CA LEU A 510 -1.49 -17.77 21.67
C LEU A 510 -0.66 -18.81 20.90
N TYR A 511 0.57 -19.02 21.34
CA TYR A 511 1.54 -19.90 20.70
C TYR A 511 1.89 -21.03 21.66
N VAL A 512 1.83 -22.28 21.20
CA VAL A 512 2.39 -23.42 21.92
C VAL A 512 3.79 -23.70 21.36
N ILE A 513 4.79 -23.72 22.24
CA ILE A 513 6.18 -24.01 21.89
C ILE A 513 6.73 -24.93 22.98
N ARG A 514 7.18 -26.15 22.64
CA ARG A 514 7.70 -27.13 23.60
C ARG A 514 6.78 -27.31 24.83
N ASN A 515 5.47 -27.44 24.58
CA ASN A 515 4.41 -27.56 25.58
C ASN A 515 4.25 -26.36 26.57
N GLN A 516 4.88 -25.21 26.31
CA GLN A 516 4.65 -23.95 27.01
C GLN A 516 3.78 -23.00 26.17
N ILE A 517 2.98 -22.16 26.84
CA ILE A 517 2.14 -21.15 26.17
C ILE A 517 2.89 -19.81 26.17
N PHE A 518 3.02 -19.22 24.98
CA PHE A 518 3.56 -17.88 24.76
C PHE A 518 2.46 -16.93 24.26
N THR A 519 2.55 -15.68 24.68
CA THR A 519 1.78 -14.55 24.13
C THR A 519 2.76 -13.44 23.77
N PHE A 520 2.49 -12.73 22.67
CA PHE A 520 3.39 -11.67 22.21
C PHE A 520 2.74 -10.29 22.31
N THR A 521 3.49 -9.29 22.76
CA THR A 521 2.97 -7.91 22.83
C THR A 521 3.00 -7.28 21.43
N PRO A 522 2.03 -6.44 21.05
CA PRO A 522 2.00 -5.80 19.73
C PRO A 522 3.25 -4.98 19.42
N GLN A 523 3.70 -4.99 18.16
CA GLN A 523 4.91 -4.29 17.71
C GLN A 523 4.93 -2.80 18.10
N PHE A 524 3.78 -2.11 18.10
CA PHE A 524 3.70 -0.69 18.48
C PHE A 524 4.01 -0.39 19.97
N THR A 525 4.18 -1.43 20.81
CA THR A 525 4.62 -1.27 22.20
C THR A 525 6.14 -1.42 22.37
N ASP A 526 6.88 -1.77 21.31
CA ASP A 526 8.33 -1.97 21.36
C ASP A 526 9.09 -0.64 21.22
N GLN A 527 9.51 -0.07 22.36
CA GLN A 527 10.16 1.23 22.44
C GLN A 527 11.65 1.22 22.05
N HIS A 528 12.28 0.05 21.85
CA HIS A 528 13.73 -0.01 21.59
C HIS A 528 14.11 0.55 20.20
N HIS A 529 13.26 0.35 19.21
CA HIS A 529 13.57 0.70 17.82
C HIS A 529 13.25 2.17 17.50
N PHE A 530 12.03 2.65 17.79
CA PHE A 530 11.57 3.99 17.36
C PHE A 530 10.63 4.66 18.39
N TYR A 531 10.62 6.00 18.42
CA TYR A 531 10.06 6.80 19.53
C TYR A 531 8.55 7.07 19.47
N LEU A 532 7.82 6.61 18.44
CA LEU A 532 6.37 6.83 18.33
C LEU A 532 5.61 6.29 19.56
N ALA A 533 6.13 5.24 20.19
CA ALA A 533 5.58 4.59 21.38
C ALA A 533 5.89 5.32 22.71
N LEU A 534 6.58 6.47 22.68
CA LEU A 534 6.82 7.33 23.85
C LEU A 534 5.74 8.40 24.04
N ASP A 535 4.89 8.63 23.04
CA ASP A 535 3.73 9.51 23.16
C ASP A 535 2.50 8.66 23.55
N ASN A 536 2.07 8.78 24.81
CA ASN A 536 0.93 8.03 25.34
C ASN A 536 -0.37 8.24 24.54
N ARG A 537 -0.58 9.43 23.94
CA ARG A 537 -1.77 9.71 23.10
C ARG A 537 -1.63 9.01 21.74
N MET A 538 -0.42 8.92 21.20
CA MET A 538 -0.12 8.14 19.99
C MET A 538 -0.27 6.63 20.24
N VAL A 539 0.21 6.09 21.36
CA VAL A 539 0.01 4.67 21.73
C VAL A 539 -1.48 4.32 21.81
N VAL A 540 -2.31 5.18 22.42
CA VAL A 540 -3.77 5.03 22.47
C VAL A 540 -4.41 5.05 21.08
N GLU A 541 -3.89 5.85 20.15
CA GLU A 541 -4.35 5.94 18.76
C GLU A 541 -3.94 4.71 17.93
N MET A 542 -2.74 4.20 18.14
CA MET A 542 -2.25 2.96 17.54
C MET A 542 -3.08 1.76 18.04
N LEU A 543 -3.25 1.61 19.36
CA LEU A 543 -4.13 0.59 19.95
C LEU A 543 -5.55 0.65 19.37
N ARG A 544 -6.10 1.86 19.18
CA ARG A 544 -7.42 2.04 18.56
C ARG A 544 -7.48 1.53 17.13
N THR A 545 -6.46 1.84 16.34
CA THR A 545 -6.35 1.45 14.92
C THR A 545 -6.20 -0.07 14.80
N GLU A 546 -5.33 -0.67 15.62
CA GLU A 546 -5.04 -2.10 15.59
C GLU A 546 -6.21 -2.95 16.13
N LEU A 547 -6.97 -2.48 17.14
CA LEU A 547 -8.21 -3.15 17.58
C LEU A 547 -9.31 -3.11 16.51
N ALA A 548 -9.45 -2.00 15.79
CA ALA A 548 -10.37 -1.91 14.65
C ALA A 548 -9.96 -2.86 13.52
N TYR A 549 -8.66 -2.90 13.18
CA TYR A 549 -8.09 -3.79 12.18
C TYR A 549 -8.26 -5.27 12.54
N LEU A 550 -8.01 -5.68 13.80
CA LEU A 550 -8.34 -7.01 14.30
C LEU A 550 -9.82 -7.36 14.10
N THR A 551 -10.73 -6.41 14.36
CA THR A 551 -12.17 -6.64 14.19
C THR A 551 -12.56 -6.81 12.73
N SER A 552 -11.96 -6.03 11.81
CA SER A 552 -12.26 -6.11 10.38
C SER A 552 -11.62 -7.32 9.70
N CYS A 553 -10.43 -7.75 10.13
CA CYS A 553 -9.56 -8.66 9.37
C CYS A 553 -9.37 -10.05 10.04
N TRP A 554 -9.78 -10.26 11.28
CA TRP A 554 -9.67 -11.59 11.89
C TRP A 554 -10.64 -12.59 11.25
N ARG A 555 -10.12 -13.76 10.86
CA ARG A 555 -10.85 -14.85 10.17
C ARG A 555 -10.71 -16.23 10.81
N MET A 556 -9.81 -16.37 11.77
CA MET A 556 -9.42 -17.67 12.34
C MET A 556 -10.41 -18.15 13.41
N ILE A 557 -10.48 -19.47 13.62
CA ILE A 557 -11.42 -20.09 14.58
C ILE A 557 -10.90 -19.89 16.01
N GLY A 558 -11.45 -18.88 16.69
CA GLY A 558 -11.00 -18.43 18.00
C GLY A 558 -11.02 -16.92 18.06
N ARG A 559 -10.90 -16.33 19.24
CA ARG A 559 -10.91 -14.87 19.40
C ARG A 559 -9.48 -14.30 19.38
N PRO A 560 -9.26 -13.13 18.74
CA PRO A 560 -7.98 -12.44 18.85
C PRO A 560 -7.76 -12.01 20.30
N THR A 561 -6.57 -12.31 20.83
CA THR A 561 -6.19 -12.03 22.22
C THR A 561 -4.95 -11.14 22.24
N LEU A 562 -5.16 -9.85 22.52
CA LEU A 562 -4.11 -8.83 22.54
C LEU A 562 -3.63 -8.61 23.97
N ALA A 563 -2.32 -8.78 24.20
CA ALA A 563 -1.66 -8.45 25.46
C ALA A 563 -1.12 -7.02 25.41
N PHE A 564 -1.68 -6.12 26.21
CA PHE A 564 -1.31 -4.70 26.27
C PHE A 564 -0.52 -4.41 27.56
N PRO A 565 0.83 -4.32 27.50
CA PRO A 565 1.65 -3.97 28.65
C PRO A 565 1.54 -2.48 28.99
N ILE A 566 1.43 -2.18 30.29
CA ILE A 566 1.63 -0.85 30.86
C ILE A 566 3.05 -0.81 31.43
N THR A 567 3.89 0.01 30.82
CA THR A 567 5.32 0.17 31.13
C THR A 567 5.56 1.45 31.93
N ASN A 568 6.76 1.59 32.50
CA ASN A 568 7.16 2.80 33.25
C ASN A 568 7.06 4.10 32.42
N THR A 569 7.21 4.01 31.10
CA THR A 569 7.05 5.10 30.13
C THR A 569 5.60 5.55 29.92
N MET A 570 4.61 4.80 30.43
CA MET A 570 3.18 5.16 30.42
C MET A 570 2.71 5.80 31.74
N LEU A 571 3.65 6.17 32.60
CA LEU A 571 3.42 6.95 33.82
C LEU A 571 3.55 8.45 33.52
N ILE A 572 3.10 9.29 34.45
CA ILE A 572 3.39 10.74 34.40
C ILE A 572 4.86 11.02 34.72
N ASP A 573 5.36 12.21 34.35
CA ASP A 573 6.80 12.57 34.33
C ASP A 573 7.58 12.31 35.64
N ASP A 574 6.91 12.32 36.80
CA ASP A 574 7.51 12.06 38.12
C ASP A 574 7.38 10.59 38.59
N GLY A 575 6.77 9.73 37.77
CA GLY A 575 6.50 8.31 38.04
C GLY A 575 5.46 8.05 39.14
N SER A 576 4.74 9.08 39.63
CA SER A 576 3.85 8.95 40.78
C SER A 576 2.48 8.34 40.47
N ASP A 577 2.04 8.39 39.21
CA ASP A 577 0.76 7.84 38.76
C ASP A 577 0.80 7.41 37.27
N VAL A 578 -0.24 6.74 36.79
CA VAL A 578 -0.42 6.34 35.38
C VAL A 578 -0.96 7.51 34.56
N ASP A 579 -0.50 7.65 33.31
CA ASP A 579 -0.93 8.73 32.41
C ASP A 579 -2.49 8.79 32.27
N PRO A 580 -3.12 9.98 32.40
CA PRO A 580 -4.58 10.11 32.32
C PRO A 580 -5.23 9.61 31.02
N ALA A 581 -4.54 9.69 29.88
CA ALA A 581 -5.03 9.17 28.60
C ALA A 581 -5.00 7.63 28.56
N ILE A 582 -4.00 7.02 29.19
CA ILE A 582 -3.90 5.56 29.38
C ILE A 582 -4.99 5.08 30.33
N LEU A 583 -5.16 5.73 31.50
CA LEU A 583 -6.24 5.41 32.45
C LEU A 583 -7.64 5.54 31.84
N ALA A 584 -7.90 6.62 31.09
CA ALA A 584 -9.16 6.81 30.38
C ALA A 584 -9.40 5.72 29.32
N THR A 585 -8.34 5.28 28.64
CA THR A 585 -8.40 4.21 27.65
C THR A 585 -8.71 2.86 28.29
N ILE A 586 -8.04 2.49 29.39
CA ILE A 586 -8.31 1.22 30.11
C ILE A 586 -9.76 1.18 30.61
N ARG A 587 -10.27 2.28 31.19
CA ARG A 587 -11.68 2.39 31.61
C ARG A 587 -12.63 2.17 30.42
N LYS A 588 -12.35 2.79 29.27
CA LYS A 588 -13.17 2.66 28.05
C LYS A 588 -13.08 1.27 27.38
N LEU A 589 -11.97 0.55 27.54
CA LEU A 589 -11.89 -0.88 27.16
C LEU A 589 -12.81 -1.74 28.04
N GLY A 590 -13.03 -1.33 29.30
CA GLY A 590 -14.00 -1.92 30.22
C GLY A 590 -15.47 -1.73 29.81
N ASP A 591 -15.81 -0.65 29.09
CA ASP A 591 -17.17 -0.41 28.56
C ASP A 591 -17.57 -1.41 27.45
N GLY A 592 -16.62 -2.21 26.95
CA GLY A 592 -16.86 -3.26 25.94
C GLY A 592 -16.83 -2.80 24.48
N TYR A 593 -16.54 -1.53 24.21
CA TYR A 593 -16.41 -1.00 22.84
C TYR A 593 -15.37 0.11 22.73
N PHE A 594 -14.39 -0.07 21.86
CA PHE A 594 -13.31 0.90 21.65
C PHE A 594 -12.92 0.99 20.18
N GLY A 595 -12.88 2.20 19.62
CA GLY A 595 -12.31 2.43 18.28
C GLY A 595 -13.08 1.90 17.07
N GLY A 596 -14.26 1.33 17.23
CA GLY A 596 -14.93 0.54 16.19
C GLY A 596 -14.98 -0.96 16.51
N ALA A 597 -14.15 -1.42 17.46
CA ALA A 597 -14.05 -2.79 17.89
C ALA A 597 -14.97 -3.09 19.08
N ARG A 598 -15.62 -4.26 19.08
CA ARG A 598 -16.16 -4.86 20.32
C ARG A 598 -15.00 -5.49 21.08
N VAL A 599 -14.87 -5.14 22.35
CA VAL A 599 -13.75 -5.54 23.20
C VAL A 599 -14.26 -6.30 24.41
N LYS A 600 -13.51 -7.29 24.88
CA LYS A 600 -13.67 -7.90 26.21
C LYS A 600 -12.35 -7.75 26.97
N LEU A 601 -12.36 -6.90 27.99
CA LEU A 601 -11.28 -6.79 28.98
C LEU A 601 -11.34 -7.96 29.96
N GLY A 602 -10.20 -8.51 30.38
CA GLY A 602 -10.13 -9.65 31.32
C GLY A 602 -8.70 -10.13 31.59
N LYS A 603 -8.56 -11.22 32.35
CA LYS A 603 -7.27 -11.87 32.64
C LYS A 603 -6.91 -12.86 31.53
N LEU A 604 -5.61 -13.11 31.32
CA LEU A 604 -5.16 -14.00 30.25
C LEU A 604 -5.66 -15.44 30.47
N SER A 605 -5.69 -15.88 31.73
CA SER A 605 -6.26 -17.17 32.16
C SER A 605 -7.73 -17.34 31.80
N ASP A 606 -8.52 -16.26 31.80
CA ASP A 606 -9.95 -16.27 31.51
C ASP A 606 -10.23 -16.44 30.00
N PHE A 607 -9.21 -16.23 29.16
CA PHE A 607 -9.34 -16.25 27.70
C PHE A 607 -8.83 -17.53 27.05
N LEU A 608 -7.96 -18.30 27.73
CA LEU A 608 -7.36 -19.56 27.23
C LEU A 608 -8.35 -20.52 26.54
N THR A 609 -9.59 -20.67 27.03
CA THR A 609 -10.57 -21.58 26.40
C THR A 609 -11.25 -21.03 25.13
N THR A 610 -10.93 -19.79 24.75
CA THR A 610 -11.62 -19.02 23.68
C THR A 610 -10.68 -18.33 22.70
N SER A 611 -9.40 -18.15 23.07
CA SER A 611 -8.33 -17.64 22.22
C SER A 611 -7.99 -18.60 21.09
N PHE A 612 -7.43 -18.07 19.99
CA PHE A 612 -6.81 -18.90 18.96
C PHE A 612 -5.42 -19.39 19.39
N TYR A 613 -5.10 -20.65 19.05
CA TYR A 613 -3.78 -21.26 19.25
C TYR A 613 -3.16 -21.71 17.94
N THR A 614 -1.85 -21.59 17.81
CA THR A 614 -1.02 -22.32 16.83
C THR A 614 0.18 -22.96 17.54
N ASN A 615 0.72 -24.05 16.98
CA ASN A 615 1.79 -24.84 17.58
C ASN A 615 3.06 -24.74 16.72
N LEU A 616 4.14 -24.18 17.26
CA LEU A 616 5.41 -24.00 16.56
C LEU A 616 6.32 -25.22 16.70
N SER A 617 5.79 -26.39 16.34
CA SER A 617 6.46 -27.70 16.49
C SER A 617 7.81 -27.83 15.75
N PHE A 618 8.08 -26.96 14.77
CA PHE A 618 9.38 -26.87 14.10
C PHE A 618 10.52 -26.38 15.02
N LEU A 619 10.22 -25.98 16.26
CA LEU A 619 11.18 -25.63 17.31
C LEU A 619 11.43 -26.78 18.31
N ASP A 620 10.76 -27.93 18.16
CA ASP A 620 10.84 -29.06 19.09
C ASP A 620 12.19 -29.83 18.98
N PRO A 621 12.65 -30.50 20.05
CA PRO A 621 14.02 -31.02 20.19
C PRO A 621 14.49 -32.05 19.16
N ASP A 622 13.57 -32.75 18.49
CA ASP A 622 13.85 -33.88 17.59
C ASP A 622 14.47 -33.46 16.23
N CYS A 623 15.36 -32.48 16.22
CA CYS A 623 15.99 -31.90 15.04
C CYS A 623 17.49 -32.25 14.96
N ASP A 624 17.97 -32.64 13.77
CA ASP A 624 19.37 -33.00 13.56
C ASP A 624 20.36 -31.83 13.78
N GLY A 625 21.00 -31.87 14.94
CA GLY A 625 22.03 -30.93 15.41
C GLY A 625 21.46 -29.61 15.95
N LYS A 626 22.27 -28.91 16.76
CA LYS A 626 21.94 -27.63 17.41
C LYS A 626 21.04 -26.74 16.56
N LEU A 627 19.86 -26.39 17.09
CA LEU A 627 18.83 -25.58 16.41
C LEU A 627 19.25 -24.10 16.34
N PHE A 628 19.95 -23.66 17.38
CA PHE A 628 20.57 -22.36 17.52
C PHE A 628 22.09 -22.54 17.38
N ASP A 629 22.70 -21.79 16.48
CA ASP A 629 24.16 -21.79 16.30
C ASP A 629 24.78 -20.95 17.44
N ASP A 630 25.87 -21.42 18.07
CA ASP A 630 26.50 -20.71 19.19
C ASP A 630 27.06 -19.36 18.71
N PHE A 631 26.62 -18.25 19.32
CA PHE A 631 27.09 -16.89 18.98
C PHE A 631 28.54 -16.58 19.43
N SER A 632 29.34 -17.59 19.77
CA SER A 632 30.69 -17.43 20.33
C SER A 632 31.84 -17.53 19.32
N GLU A 633 31.59 -17.69 18.01
CA GLU A 633 32.62 -17.57 16.98
C GLU A 633 33.04 -16.09 16.79
N GLY A 634 33.87 -15.60 17.72
CA GLY A 634 34.44 -14.26 17.67
C GLY A 634 35.58 -14.01 18.67
N TYR A 635 35.63 -14.75 19.79
CA TYR A 635 36.70 -14.61 20.80
C TYR A 635 37.20 -15.97 21.29
N SER A 636 38.22 -16.48 20.60
CA SER A 636 38.96 -17.67 21.03
C SER A 636 39.90 -17.34 22.21
N SER A 637 39.65 -17.96 23.36
CA SER A 637 40.65 -18.17 24.42
C SER A 637 40.68 -19.67 24.77
N PRO A 638 41.85 -20.30 24.88
CA PRO A 638 41.96 -21.76 25.07
C PRO A 638 41.94 -22.18 26.55
N GLU A 639 41.90 -23.51 26.74
CA GLU A 639 42.01 -24.27 28.01
C GLU A 639 40.75 -24.23 28.90
N SER A 640 40.14 -25.35 29.28
CA SER A 640 40.74 -26.63 29.70
C SER A 640 39.73 -27.78 29.56
N GLY A 641 40.22 -29.01 29.35
CA GLY A 641 39.36 -30.18 29.20
C GLY A 641 39.57 -31.19 30.34
N TYR A 642 38.46 -31.68 30.90
CA TYR A 642 38.35 -32.97 31.57
C TYR A 642 36.93 -33.50 31.37
N GLU A 643 36.80 -34.60 30.64
CA GLU A 643 35.53 -35.34 30.50
C GLU A 643 35.31 -36.23 31.74
N LEU A 644 34.07 -36.32 32.20
CA LEU A 644 33.60 -37.46 32.97
C LEU A 644 32.13 -37.71 32.64
N GLU A 645 31.84 -38.88 32.07
CA GLU A 645 30.48 -39.32 31.74
C GLU A 645 29.68 -39.65 33.01
N ASP A 646 28.43 -39.23 33.07
CA ASP A 646 27.40 -39.96 33.83
C ASP A 646 26.06 -39.89 33.07
N TYR A 647 25.28 -40.97 33.14
CA TYR A 647 24.23 -41.27 32.15
C TYR A 647 22.82 -40.87 32.58
N ALA A 648 22.08 -40.30 31.63
CA ALA A 648 20.63 -40.46 31.46
C ALA A 648 19.69 -40.03 32.62
N ASP A 649 19.60 -38.72 32.88
CA ASP A 649 18.34 -38.06 33.29
C ASP A 649 18.31 -36.52 32.99
N THR A 650 19.31 -35.99 32.28
CA THR A 650 19.56 -34.53 32.16
C THR A 650 19.06 -33.89 30.85
N TYR A 651 18.85 -34.68 29.78
CA TYR A 651 18.65 -34.17 28.42
C TYR A 651 17.48 -33.18 28.27
N ASP A 652 16.32 -33.45 28.88
CA ASP A 652 15.15 -32.55 28.77
C ASP A 652 15.38 -31.19 29.44
N LYS A 653 16.28 -31.09 30.43
CA LYS A 653 16.59 -29.82 31.12
C LYS A 653 17.55 -28.96 30.33
N GLU A 654 18.61 -29.55 29.76
CA GLU A 654 19.60 -28.81 28.97
C GLU A 654 18.98 -28.21 27.69
N ILE A 655 18.02 -28.91 27.08
CA ILE A 655 17.42 -28.49 25.81
C ILE A 655 16.38 -27.37 26.00
N GLN A 656 15.60 -27.37 27.09
CA GLN A 656 14.73 -26.23 27.39
C GLN A 656 15.56 -24.96 27.60
N ASP A 657 16.73 -25.11 28.23
CA ASP A 657 17.69 -24.04 28.46
C ASP A 657 18.22 -23.43 27.15
N GLU A 658 18.39 -24.18 26.05
CA GLU A 658 18.82 -23.59 24.75
C GLU A 658 17.87 -22.50 24.22
N LEU A 659 16.55 -22.75 24.22
CA LEU A 659 15.56 -21.79 23.76
C LEU A 659 15.49 -20.58 24.71
N ASP A 660 15.62 -20.84 26.01
CA ASP A 660 15.60 -19.81 27.05
C ASP A 660 16.85 -18.93 27.00
N GLN A 661 18.03 -19.51 26.80
CA GLN A 661 19.30 -18.83 26.55
C GLN A 661 19.24 -18.02 25.26
N TYR A 662 18.65 -18.54 24.17
CA TYR A 662 18.50 -17.80 22.90
C TYR A 662 17.60 -16.57 23.07
N ILE A 663 16.42 -16.72 23.70
CA ILE A 663 15.51 -15.61 24.00
C ILE A 663 16.19 -14.59 24.93
N HIS A 664 16.86 -15.06 25.97
CA HIS A 664 17.55 -14.21 26.93
C HIS A 664 18.71 -13.43 26.28
N SER A 665 19.49 -14.06 25.40
CA SER A 665 20.55 -13.40 24.62
C SER A 665 20.00 -12.28 23.75
N MET A 666 18.88 -12.51 23.05
CA MET A 666 18.23 -11.47 22.22
C MET A 666 17.67 -10.31 23.05
N LEU A 667 17.14 -10.58 24.25
CA LEU A 667 16.70 -9.54 25.17
C LEU A 667 17.90 -8.74 25.71
N GLN A 668 18.97 -9.42 26.13
CA GLN A 668 20.18 -8.80 26.66
C GLN A 668 20.92 -7.93 25.63
N SER A 669 20.97 -8.31 24.35
CA SER A 669 21.57 -7.48 23.30
C SER A 669 20.86 -6.13 23.09
N THR A 670 19.62 -5.98 23.59
CA THR A 670 18.83 -4.74 23.52
C THR A 670 18.83 -3.91 24.81
N ALA A 671 19.53 -4.34 25.86
CA ALA A 671 19.59 -3.63 27.14
C ALA A 671 20.55 -2.44 27.10
N LEU A 672 20.04 -1.24 27.41
CA LEU A 672 20.85 -0.02 27.49
C LEU A 672 21.84 -0.09 28.65
N LYS A 673 23.10 0.28 28.38
CA LYS A 673 24.15 0.48 29.39
C LYS A 673 24.36 1.99 29.57
N PRO A 674 24.36 2.51 30.82
CA PRO A 674 24.55 3.94 31.05
C PRO A 674 26.05 4.32 31.05
N TYR A 675 26.39 5.34 30.28
CA TYR A 675 27.75 5.85 30.07
C TYR A 675 27.85 7.38 30.20
N LEU A 676 26.83 8.13 29.77
CA LEU A 676 26.83 9.58 29.74
C LEU A 676 26.63 10.19 31.15
N PRO A 677 27.41 11.24 31.50
CA PRO A 677 27.28 11.95 32.77
C PRO A 677 25.89 12.59 32.98
N PRO A 678 25.47 12.80 34.24
CA PRO A 678 24.31 13.64 34.57
C PRO A 678 24.55 15.10 34.17
N ILE A 679 23.46 15.82 33.86
CA ILE A 679 23.49 17.25 33.54
C ILE A 679 23.98 18.07 34.75
N SER A 680 24.85 19.04 34.49
CA SER A 680 25.36 19.99 35.49
C SER A 680 24.24 20.90 36.03
N LYS A 681 24.02 20.91 37.36
CA LYS A 681 23.02 21.78 38.03
C LYS A 681 23.57 23.16 38.44
N ALA A 682 24.71 23.59 37.91
CA ALA A 682 25.31 24.88 38.22
C ALA A 682 24.66 26.01 37.41
N SER A 683 23.68 26.71 37.99
CA SER A 683 22.81 27.71 37.34
C SER A 683 23.49 29.03 36.93
N SER A 684 24.78 29.02 36.59
CA SER A 684 25.54 30.23 36.20
C SER A 684 26.76 29.97 35.31
N SER A 685 26.91 28.78 34.71
CA SER A 685 27.89 28.58 33.62
C SER A 685 27.30 29.09 32.30
N PRO A 686 28.05 29.83 31.47
CA PRO A 686 27.60 30.16 30.12
C PRO A 686 27.43 28.85 29.31
N HIS A 687 26.37 28.76 28.50
CA HIS A 687 26.22 27.65 27.57
C HIS A 687 27.47 27.57 26.68
N VAL A 688 28.00 26.35 26.48
CA VAL A 688 29.13 26.12 25.58
C VAL A 688 28.74 26.49 24.14
N PHE A 689 27.46 26.33 23.81
CA PHE A 689 26.84 26.82 22.59
C PHE A 689 25.58 27.64 22.94
N SER A 690 25.55 28.93 22.60
CA SER A 690 24.29 29.68 22.54
C SER A 690 23.29 28.99 21.61
N ALA A 691 21.99 29.10 21.90
CA ALA A 691 20.90 28.48 21.13
C ALA A 691 20.85 28.88 19.63
N VAL A 692 21.67 29.85 19.22
CA VAL A 692 21.71 30.48 17.89
C VAL A 692 22.83 29.93 16.97
N HIS A 693 23.73 29.06 17.46
CA HIS A 693 24.86 28.61 16.63
C HIS A 693 24.43 27.72 15.44
N SER A 694 25.06 28.00 14.29
CA SER A 694 24.69 27.43 13.00
C SER A 694 25.61 26.28 12.63
N THR A 695 25.04 25.20 12.08
CA THR A 695 25.79 24.07 11.48
C THR A 695 26.83 24.53 10.45
N ARG A 696 26.65 25.70 9.84
CA ARG A 696 27.64 26.33 8.94
C ARG A 696 28.92 26.78 9.65
N GLU A 697 28.88 27.16 10.93
CA GLU A 697 30.10 27.46 11.69
C GLU A 697 30.91 26.18 11.89
N ILE A 698 30.25 25.10 12.32
CA ILE A 698 30.86 23.76 12.48
C ILE A 698 31.47 23.26 11.16
N LEU A 699 30.72 23.33 10.04
CA LEU A 699 31.19 22.88 8.73
C LEU A 699 32.29 23.78 8.14
N SER A 700 32.23 25.10 8.35
CA SER A 700 33.29 26.06 7.96
C SER A 700 34.58 25.82 8.73
N ILE A 701 34.48 25.52 10.03
CA ILE A 701 35.61 25.15 10.89
C ILE A 701 36.18 23.80 10.46
N MET A 702 35.35 22.81 10.11
CA MET A 702 35.80 21.52 9.57
C MET A 702 36.45 21.62 8.18
N ALA A 703 35.96 22.49 7.29
CA ALA A 703 36.60 22.72 5.99
C ALA A 703 38.03 23.27 6.15
N LYS A 704 38.23 24.17 7.12
CA LYS A 704 39.56 24.68 7.52
C LYS A 704 40.42 23.61 8.17
N ALA A 705 39.88 22.79 9.07
CA ALA A 705 40.60 21.68 9.71
C ALA A 705 40.96 20.53 8.75
N LYS A 706 40.28 20.42 7.60
CA LYS A 706 40.60 19.44 6.54
C LYS A 706 41.55 19.98 5.45
N GLY A 707 42.13 21.17 5.64
CA GLY A 707 43.16 21.71 4.74
C GLY A 707 42.67 22.09 3.34
N LEU A 708 41.37 22.40 3.17
CA LEU A 708 40.82 22.84 1.90
C LEU A 708 40.98 24.36 1.76
N ASP A 709 41.96 24.79 0.97
CA ASP A 709 42.24 26.21 0.69
C ASP A 709 41.06 26.88 -0.03
N ILE A 710 40.33 27.75 0.70
CA ILE A 710 39.47 28.78 0.12
C ILE A 710 40.30 30.08 0.10
N PRO A 711 40.51 30.73 -1.07
CA PRO A 711 41.44 31.84 -1.18
C PRO A 711 41.13 33.00 -0.23
N SER A 712 42.12 33.38 0.57
CA SER A 712 42.01 34.52 1.50
C SER A 712 41.94 35.84 0.74
N VAL A 713 40.76 36.46 0.70
CA VAL A 713 40.61 37.88 0.35
C VAL A 713 40.05 38.62 1.55
N SER A 714 40.85 39.52 2.11
CA SER A 714 40.39 40.52 3.06
C SER A 714 39.49 41.53 2.35
N MET A 715 38.20 41.55 2.68
CA MET A 715 37.31 42.73 2.76
C MET A 715 35.86 42.27 2.94
N SER A 716 35.08 43.11 3.63
CA SER A 716 33.64 43.02 3.86
C SER A 716 32.81 42.29 2.79
N LEU A 717 32.21 41.16 3.17
CA LEU A 717 31.13 40.52 2.40
C LEU A 717 29.77 40.95 2.99
N PRO A 718 28.78 41.36 2.17
CA PRO A 718 27.48 41.82 2.67
C PRO A 718 26.72 40.74 3.44
N THR A 719 25.96 41.14 4.46
CA THR A 719 25.21 40.29 5.42
C THR A 719 23.97 39.61 4.83
N LYS A 720 24.06 39.07 3.60
CA LYS A 720 23.00 38.29 2.95
C LYS A 720 23.57 36.95 2.49
N VAL A 721 22.75 35.90 2.50
CA VAL A 721 23.12 34.48 2.22
C VAL A 721 23.85 33.77 3.39
N LEU A 722 23.23 33.77 4.59
CA LEU A 722 23.74 33.09 5.81
C LEU A 722 22.69 32.27 6.60
N ASN A 723 21.48 32.07 6.06
CA ASN A 723 20.34 31.40 6.72
C ASN A 723 20.14 29.91 6.30
N THR A 724 21.17 29.07 6.19
CA THR A 724 21.00 27.82 5.39
C THR A 724 20.83 26.46 6.08
N HIS A 725 20.96 26.24 7.42
CA HIS A 725 20.79 24.86 7.98
C HIS A 725 20.03 24.67 9.33
N ARG A 726 19.84 25.70 10.17
CA ARG A 726 18.63 25.77 11.04
C ARG A 726 17.52 26.63 10.41
N LYS A 727 17.87 27.36 9.35
CA LYS A 727 17.01 28.22 8.54
C LYS A 727 16.86 27.66 7.10
N SER A 728 17.40 26.46 6.79
CA SER A 728 16.97 25.62 5.65
C SER A 728 15.50 25.23 5.75
N LEU A 729 15.01 25.13 6.99
CA LEU A 729 13.61 24.96 7.35
C LEU A 729 12.73 26.17 6.99
N ASN A 730 13.17 27.06 6.10
CA ASN A 730 12.30 27.95 5.33
C ASN A 730 11.48 27.13 4.32
N LEU A 731 10.53 26.35 4.85
CA LEU A 731 9.43 25.76 4.11
C LEU A 731 8.48 26.85 3.56
N VAL A 732 8.60 28.10 4.01
CA VAL A 732 7.73 29.22 3.66
C VAL A 732 8.55 30.44 3.24
N ASP A 733 8.63 30.70 1.94
CA ASP A 733 9.18 31.97 1.43
C ASP A 733 8.31 33.15 1.88
N SER A 734 8.93 34.16 2.50
CA SER A 734 8.25 35.33 3.05
C SER A 734 8.57 36.60 2.23
N PRO A 735 7.57 37.31 1.65
CA PRO A 735 7.80 38.43 0.73
C PRO A 735 7.97 39.79 1.44
N HIS A 736 8.65 39.84 2.60
CA HIS A 736 8.84 41.08 3.38
C HIS A 736 10.32 41.39 3.66
N PRO A 737 10.81 42.59 3.30
CA PRO A 737 12.19 42.98 3.57
C PRO A 737 12.40 43.27 5.06
N VAL A 738 13.06 42.35 5.75
CA VAL A 738 13.44 42.48 7.16
C VAL A 738 14.42 43.64 7.34
N GLN A 739 14.14 44.53 8.31
CA GLN A 739 15.07 45.55 8.75
C GLN A 739 16.06 44.95 9.76
N ASP A 740 17.35 45.05 9.49
CA ASP A 740 18.41 44.57 10.39
C ASP A 740 18.36 45.29 11.75
N LYS A 741 18.16 44.53 12.82
CA LYS A 741 18.60 44.91 14.17
C LYS A 741 19.87 44.11 14.49
N GLN A 742 20.94 44.83 14.78
CA GLN A 742 22.21 44.23 15.18
C GLN A 742 22.14 43.71 16.62
N GLU A 743 22.30 42.41 16.80
CA GLU A 743 22.69 41.81 18.08
C GLU A 743 24.20 41.46 18.05
N PRO A 744 24.90 41.45 19.21
CA PRO A 744 26.34 41.29 19.26
C PRO A 744 26.79 39.84 18.96
N GLU A 745 27.83 39.69 18.12
CA GLU A 745 28.41 38.40 17.76
C GLU A 745 29.09 37.71 18.97
N ALA A 746 28.65 36.50 19.30
CA ALA A 746 29.27 35.65 20.32
C ALA A 746 30.25 34.66 19.67
N VAL A 747 31.54 34.74 20.01
CA VAL A 747 32.60 33.89 19.45
C VAL A 747 32.68 32.55 20.20
N LEU A 748 32.50 31.43 19.48
CA LEU A 748 32.69 30.08 20.03
C LEU A 748 34.16 29.74 20.29
N HIS A 749 34.47 29.32 21.52
CA HIS A 749 35.78 28.79 21.91
C HIS A 749 35.78 27.25 21.89
N LEU A 750 35.87 26.66 20.69
CA LEU A 750 36.10 25.21 20.55
C LEU A 750 37.54 24.84 20.95
N PRO A 751 37.75 23.75 21.71
CA PRO A 751 39.08 23.33 22.14
C PRO A 751 39.93 22.85 20.96
N LYS A 752 41.20 23.26 20.96
CA LYS A 752 42.19 22.87 19.96
C LYS A 752 43.38 22.16 20.59
N ASP A 753 44.05 21.36 19.77
CA ASP A 753 45.32 20.71 20.10
C ASP A 753 46.52 21.62 19.75
N ASP A 754 47.73 21.13 20.01
CA ASP A 754 48.98 21.86 19.77
C ASP A 754 49.31 22.03 18.28
N HIS A 755 48.55 21.39 17.38
CA HIS A 755 48.66 21.51 15.92
C HIS A 755 47.61 22.48 15.33
N GLY A 756 46.63 22.90 16.13
CA GLY A 756 45.56 23.83 15.73
C GLY A 756 44.28 23.15 15.22
N ASP A 757 44.26 21.82 15.27
CA ASP A 757 43.12 20.96 14.95
C ASP A 757 42.18 20.81 16.15
N LEU A 758 41.01 20.20 15.94
CA LEU A 758 39.95 20.09 16.93
C LEU A 758 40.23 18.95 17.93
N ASP A 759 40.43 19.32 19.20
CA ASP A 759 40.82 18.39 20.25
C ASP A 759 39.64 17.53 20.70
N CYS A 760 39.60 16.30 20.16
CA CYS A 760 38.52 15.35 20.42
C CYS A 760 38.52 14.83 21.86
N GLU A 761 39.66 14.79 22.55
CA GLU A 761 39.73 14.35 23.96
C GLU A 761 39.19 15.45 24.89
N LYS A 762 39.52 16.72 24.62
CA LYS A 762 38.91 17.86 25.32
C LYS A 762 37.41 17.97 25.06
N LEU A 763 36.92 17.70 23.84
CA LEU A 763 35.47 17.62 23.56
C LEU A 763 34.76 16.50 24.35
N VAL A 764 35.35 15.31 24.42
CA VAL A 764 34.84 14.21 25.27
C VAL A 764 34.90 14.60 26.76
N GLY A 765 35.88 15.40 27.17
CA GLY A 765 35.92 16.06 28.48
C GLY A 765 34.72 16.98 28.73
N GLN A 766 34.37 17.84 27.77
CA GLN A 766 33.28 18.82 27.87
C GLN A 766 31.89 18.17 28.04
N LEU A 767 31.67 16.94 27.57
CA LEU A 767 30.42 16.19 27.82
C LEU A 767 30.06 16.09 29.32
N LYS A 768 31.05 16.19 30.21
CA LYS A 768 30.89 16.15 31.68
C LYS A 768 30.40 17.46 32.29
N GLU A 769 30.47 18.57 31.55
CA GLU A 769 30.16 19.92 32.05
C GLU A 769 28.92 20.53 31.37
N CYS A 770 28.30 19.82 30.42
CA CYS A 770 27.12 20.27 29.68
C CYS A 770 25.93 20.64 30.60
N PRO A 771 25.30 21.82 30.39
CA PRO A 771 24.11 22.24 31.12
C PRO A 771 22.78 21.75 30.48
N SER A 772 22.79 21.15 29.28
CA SER A 772 21.60 20.59 28.64
C SER A 772 21.88 19.33 27.80
N LEU A 773 20.82 18.57 27.47
CA LEU A 773 20.90 17.46 26.50
C LEU A 773 21.22 17.94 25.08
N HIS A 774 20.84 19.18 24.74
CA HIS A 774 21.13 19.79 23.44
C HIS A 774 22.64 20.04 23.27
N ASP A 775 23.33 20.56 24.31
CA ASP A 775 24.79 20.70 24.31
C ASP A 775 25.50 19.34 24.13
N GLN A 776 24.98 18.27 24.77
CA GLN A 776 25.52 16.92 24.59
C GLN A 776 25.31 16.40 23.17
N ALA A 777 24.15 16.67 22.55
CA ALA A 777 23.87 16.27 21.17
C ALA A 777 24.76 17.00 20.16
N ASP A 778 24.97 18.30 20.32
CA ASP A 778 25.81 19.10 19.42
C ASP A 778 27.29 18.66 19.50
N ILE A 779 27.81 18.36 20.70
CA ILE A 779 29.17 17.78 20.84
C ILE A 779 29.26 16.39 20.20
N LEU A 780 28.30 15.50 20.45
CA LEU A 780 28.30 14.16 19.85
C LEU A 780 28.15 14.19 18.32
N TYR A 781 27.41 15.16 17.78
CA TYR A 781 27.30 15.39 16.34
C TYR A 781 28.64 15.84 15.72
N ILE A 782 29.38 16.74 16.40
CA ILE A 782 30.74 17.13 15.99
C ILE A 782 31.67 15.91 15.99
N LEU A 783 31.65 15.09 17.06
CA LEU A 783 32.46 13.87 17.15
C LEU A 783 32.10 12.86 16.05
N TYR A 784 30.82 12.64 15.78
CA TYR A 784 30.33 11.82 14.67
C TYR A 784 30.87 12.28 13.30
N LEU A 785 30.81 13.59 13.00
CA LEU A 785 31.28 14.14 11.73
C LEU A 785 32.80 14.05 11.54
N ILE A 786 33.59 14.03 12.62
CA ILE A 786 35.06 13.94 12.56
C ILE A 786 35.54 12.48 12.56
N LYS A 787 34.97 11.63 13.43
CA LYS A 787 35.52 10.30 13.75
C LYS A 787 34.60 9.13 13.37
N GLY A 788 33.32 9.37 13.10
CA GLY A 788 32.32 8.33 12.82
C GLY A 788 31.63 7.78 14.07
N LEU A 789 30.61 6.93 13.87
CA LEU A 789 29.79 6.34 14.94
C LEU A 789 30.56 5.31 15.78
N ASP A 790 31.47 4.56 15.16
CA ASP A 790 32.20 3.45 15.78
C ASP A 790 33.46 3.89 16.56
N TRP A 791 33.74 5.20 16.63
CA TRP A 791 34.90 5.71 17.34
C TRP A 791 34.78 5.53 18.86
N GLU A 792 35.76 4.85 19.47
CA GLU A 792 35.84 4.70 20.92
C GLU A 792 36.22 6.02 21.60
N THR A 793 35.35 6.48 22.49
CA THR A 793 35.51 7.74 23.22
C THR A 793 36.37 7.61 24.47
N GLN A 794 36.64 6.38 24.94
CA GLN A 794 37.32 6.07 26.20
C GLN A 794 36.78 6.83 27.42
N LEU A 795 35.48 7.18 27.40
CA LEU A 795 34.83 7.91 28.48
C LEU A 795 34.97 7.11 29.80
N TYR A 796 35.50 7.77 30.84
CA TYR A 796 35.88 7.15 32.12
C TYR A 796 36.95 6.03 32.05
N GLY A 797 37.73 5.94 30.96
CA GLY A 797 38.72 4.88 30.76
C GLY A 797 38.11 3.51 30.45
N GLN A 798 36.82 3.46 30.09
CA GLN A 798 36.14 2.23 29.67
C GLN A 798 36.39 1.99 28.17
N CYS A 799 36.93 0.82 27.83
CA CYS A 799 37.07 0.37 26.45
C CYS A 799 35.73 -0.13 25.90
N GLY A 800 35.46 0.10 24.62
CA GLY A 800 34.21 -0.27 23.95
C GLY A 800 33.04 0.74 24.06
N VAL A 801 33.27 1.96 24.59
CA VAL A 801 32.25 3.02 24.63
C VAL A 801 32.35 3.90 23.38
N THR A 802 31.56 3.61 22.36
CA THR A 802 31.57 4.34 21.08
C THR A 802 30.64 5.55 21.06
N VAL A 803 30.82 6.44 20.07
CA VAL A 803 29.89 7.57 19.81
C VAL A 803 28.46 7.06 19.60
N HIS A 804 28.28 5.91 18.93
CA HIS A 804 26.99 5.24 18.80
C HIS A 804 26.34 4.90 20.15
N CYS A 805 27.11 4.38 21.11
CA CYS A 805 26.61 4.07 22.46
C CYS A 805 26.13 5.34 23.18
N LEU A 806 26.90 6.42 23.13
CA LEU A 806 26.55 7.70 23.76
C LEU A 806 25.31 8.34 23.11
N LEU A 807 25.21 8.33 21.77
CA LEU A 807 24.03 8.82 21.06
C LEU A 807 22.79 7.96 21.33
N SER A 808 22.93 6.65 21.50
CA SER A 808 21.82 5.73 21.82
C SER A 808 21.29 5.96 23.25
N GLU A 809 22.16 6.26 24.19
CA GLU A 809 21.76 6.68 25.53
C GLU A 809 21.12 8.08 25.51
N LEU A 810 21.69 9.03 24.78
CA LEU A 810 21.15 10.39 24.69
C LEU A 810 19.76 10.41 24.03
N TYR A 811 19.56 9.59 22.99
CA TYR A 811 18.25 9.32 22.39
C TYR A 811 17.22 8.88 23.44
N SER A 812 17.64 7.98 24.34
CA SER A 812 16.77 7.43 25.39
C SER A 812 16.46 8.48 26.47
N LYS A 813 17.44 9.31 26.86
CA LYS A 813 17.25 10.44 27.78
C LYS A 813 16.34 11.53 27.19
N ALA A 814 16.55 11.92 25.93
CA ALA A 814 15.67 12.85 25.22
C ALA A 814 14.25 12.30 25.09
N GLY A 815 14.12 10.98 24.88
CA GLY A 815 12.86 10.23 24.88
C GLY A 815 12.09 10.35 26.20
N LEU A 816 12.75 10.10 27.33
CA LEU A 816 12.15 10.24 28.67
C LEU A 816 11.73 11.68 28.97
N ASN A 817 12.50 12.68 28.51
CA ASN A 817 12.15 14.10 28.64
C ASN A 817 11.09 14.59 27.62
N GLN A 818 10.65 13.75 26.69
CA GLN A 818 9.75 14.11 25.57
C GLN A 818 10.26 15.30 24.72
N GLU A 819 11.58 15.44 24.54
CA GLU A 819 12.21 16.50 23.75
C GLU A 819 12.12 16.20 22.24
N TRP A 820 10.91 16.26 21.65
CA TRP A 820 10.60 15.72 20.31
C TRP A 820 11.52 16.20 19.17
N GLY A 821 11.90 17.49 19.14
CA GLY A 821 12.84 18.00 18.15
C GLY A 821 14.24 17.39 18.28
N LEU A 822 14.71 17.21 19.52
CA LEU A 822 16.00 16.58 19.83
C LEU A 822 15.98 15.07 19.52
N ILE A 823 14.89 14.38 19.86
CA ILE A 823 14.70 12.95 19.52
C ILE A 823 14.74 12.74 18.00
N ARG A 824 14.05 13.59 17.22
CA ARG A 824 14.09 13.57 15.75
C ARG A 824 15.49 13.79 15.21
N TYR A 825 16.22 14.77 15.76
CA TYR A 825 17.59 15.08 15.37
C TYR A 825 18.54 13.89 15.63
N ILE A 826 18.55 13.33 16.84
CA ILE A 826 19.39 12.18 17.21
C ILE A 826 19.01 10.93 16.39
N SER A 827 17.71 10.71 16.14
CA SER A 827 17.24 9.64 15.23
C SER A 827 17.80 9.80 13.81
N GLY A 828 17.93 11.05 13.35
CA GLY A 828 18.55 11.41 12.08
C GLY A 828 20.02 10.98 12.02
N ILE A 829 20.79 11.29 13.07
CA ILE A 829 22.22 10.95 13.20
C ILE A 829 22.42 9.42 13.26
N LEU A 830 21.65 8.74 14.11
CA LEU A 830 21.69 7.27 14.27
C LEU A 830 21.08 6.51 13.08
N ARG A 831 20.53 7.19 12.07
CA ARG A 831 19.80 6.61 10.94
C ARG A 831 18.70 5.62 11.35
N LYS A 832 17.97 5.92 12.44
CA LYS A 832 16.90 5.06 12.94
C LYS A 832 15.76 4.93 11.90
N ARG A 833 15.31 3.70 11.68
CA ARG A 833 14.17 3.33 10.83
C ARG A 833 12.92 3.11 11.68
N VAL A 834 11.76 3.60 11.22
CA VAL A 834 10.46 3.08 11.71
C VAL A 834 10.27 1.66 11.18
N GLU A 835 10.10 0.67 12.05
CA GLU A 835 10.04 -0.75 11.65
C GLU A 835 9.02 -1.02 10.54
N VAL A 836 7.81 -0.49 10.69
CA VAL A 836 6.68 -0.65 9.75
C VAL A 836 6.72 0.27 8.52
N LEU A 837 7.87 0.89 8.21
CA LEU A 837 7.98 1.88 7.12
C LEU A 837 7.78 1.26 5.73
N ALA A 838 8.29 0.05 5.50
CA ALA A 838 8.17 -0.62 4.21
C ALA A 838 6.75 -1.12 3.96
N GLU A 839 6.10 -1.61 5.02
CA GLU A 839 4.69 -1.98 5.09
C GLU A 839 3.82 -0.75 4.84
N ALA A 840 4.05 0.38 5.53
CA ALA A 840 3.34 1.64 5.31
C ALA A 840 3.51 2.19 3.88
N CYS A 841 4.72 2.11 3.31
CA CYS A 841 4.97 2.44 1.91
C CYS A 841 4.17 1.51 0.97
N THR A 842 4.15 0.21 1.27
CA THR A 842 3.39 -0.77 0.50
C THR A 842 1.89 -0.53 0.59
N ASP A 843 1.34 -0.24 1.76
CA ASP A 843 -0.08 0.11 1.97
C ASP A 843 -0.49 1.35 1.17
N LEU A 844 0.38 2.35 1.02
CA LEU A 844 0.09 3.53 0.22
C LEU A 844 0.05 3.20 -1.28
N LEU A 845 1.06 2.48 -1.78
CA LEU A 845 1.15 2.07 -3.18
C LEU A 845 0.04 1.07 -3.56
N SER A 846 -0.29 0.16 -2.64
CA SER A 846 -1.44 -0.74 -2.61
C SER A 846 -2.74 -0.03 -2.98
N HIS A 847 -3.04 1.06 -2.28
CA HIS A 847 -4.22 1.88 -2.52
C HIS A 847 -4.07 2.84 -3.72
N GLN A 848 -3.13 2.55 -4.62
CA GLN A 848 -2.85 3.30 -5.85
C GLN A 848 -2.41 4.76 -5.58
N LYS A 849 -1.63 4.96 -4.51
CA LYS A 849 -1.03 6.25 -4.14
C LYS A 849 0.48 6.19 -4.38
N GLN A 850 0.94 6.71 -5.51
CA GLN A 850 2.37 6.95 -5.74
C GLN A 850 2.91 7.91 -4.68
N LEU A 851 4.16 7.75 -4.26
CA LEU A 851 4.77 8.64 -3.26
C LEU A 851 5.90 9.44 -3.90
N THR A 852 6.11 10.66 -3.43
CA THR A 852 7.40 11.34 -3.60
C THR A 852 7.93 11.82 -2.26
N VAL A 853 9.25 11.75 -2.11
CA VAL A 853 9.98 12.21 -0.93
C VAL A 853 11.03 13.25 -1.35
N GLY A 854 11.42 14.14 -0.43
CA GLY A 854 12.16 15.36 -0.75
C GLY A 854 11.24 16.50 -1.22
N LEU A 855 11.80 17.70 -1.34
CA LEU A 855 11.12 18.90 -1.83
C LEU A 855 11.37 19.09 -3.34
N PRO A 856 10.38 19.59 -4.12
CA PRO A 856 10.57 19.89 -5.54
C PRO A 856 11.49 21.11 -5.77
N PRO A 857 12.03 21.28 -6.99
CA PRO A 857 11.91 20.38 -8.14
C PRO A 857 12.90 19.19 -8.08
N GLU A 858 12.82 18.30 -9.08
CA GLU A 858 13.87 17.30 -9.33
C GLU A 858 15.24 17.99 -9.51
N PRO A 859 16.36 17.40 -9.05
CA PRO A 859 16.53 16.01 -8.63
C PRO A 859 16.37 15.76 -7.11
N ARG A 860 15.96 16.76 -6.31
CA ARG A 860 15.77 16.60 -4.85
C ARG A 860 14.54 15.75 -4.54
N GLU A 861 13.43 15.99 -5.25
CA GLU A 861 12.26 15.11 -5.21
C GLU A 861 12.57 13.76 -5.87
N LYS A 862 12.23 12.66 -5.18
CA LYS A 862 12.36 11.27 -5.67
C LYS A 862 11.00 10.61 -5.69
N THR A 863 10.62 9.99 -6.81
CA THR A 863 9.35 9.25 -6.94
C THR A 863 9.52 7.78 -6.57
N ILE A 864 8.61 7.26 -5.75
CA ILE A 864 8.46 5.84 -5.42
C ILE A 864 7.19 5.34 -6.11
N THR A 865 7.35 4.42 -7.06
CA THR A 865 6.26 3.85 -7.89
C THR A 865 5.96 2.38 -7.60
N ALA A 866 6.86 1.68 -6.92
CA ALA A 866 6.75 0.28 -6.51
C ALA A 866 7.32 0.10 -5.09
N PRO A 867 6.85 -0.89 -4.32
CA PRO A 867 7.38 -1.14 -2.98
C PRO A 867 8.87 -1.46 -3.02
N LEU A 868 9.64 -0.85 -2.14
CA LEU A 868 11.10 -1.00 -2.06
C LEU A 868 11.49 -1.85 -0.84
N PRO A 869 12.60 -2.62 -0.91
CA PRO A 869 13.22 -3.23 0.26
C PRO A 869 13.49 -2.17 1.34
N PRO A 870 13.33 -2.50 2.64
CA PRO A 870 13.44 -1.53 3.73
C PRO A 870 14.73 -0.70 3.72
N GLU A 871 15.86 -1.31 3.37
CA GLU A 871 17.18 -0.69 3.31
C GLU A 871 17.28 0.33 2.16
N GLN A 872 16.75 -0.01 0.98
CA GLN A 872 16.69 0.87 -0.18
C GLN A 872 15.75 2.05 0.06
N LEU A 873 14.62 1.80 0.76
CA LEU A 873 13.66 2.84 1.12
C LEU A 873 14.25 3.87 2.08
N ILE A 874 14.97 3.43 3.13
CA ILE A 874 15.71 4.35 4.02
C ILE A 874 16.69 5.19 3.20
N GLN A 875 17.54 4.53 2.39
CA GLN A 875 18.58 5.20 1.62
C GLN A 875 18.00 6.30 0.73
N LEU A 876 16.93 6.00 -0.01
CA LEU A 876 16.23 6.95 -0.88
C LEU A 876 15.66 8.15 -0.11
N ILE A 877 15.09 7.94 1.10
CA ILE A 877 14.58 9.03 1.95
C ILE A 877 15.70 9.96 2.43
N TYR A 878 16.84 9.41 2.87
CA TYR A 878 17.98 10.22 3.29
C TYR A 878 18.62 10.96 2.11
N GLU A 879 18.77 10.31 0.95
CA GLU A 879 19.27 10.96 -0.28
C GLU A 879 18.36 12.12 -0.75
N ALA A 880 17.03 11.95 -0.68
CA ALA A 880 16.06 12.99 -1.05
C ALA A 880 16.01 14.17 -0.05
N SER A 881 16.34 13.91 1.22
CA SER A 881 16.38 14.92 2.28
C SER A 881 17.67 15.77 2.24
N GLY A 882 18.74 15.26 1.63
CA GLY A 882 20.01 15.97 1.51
C GLY A 882 20.72 16.11 2.86
N GLU A 883 21.09 17.33 3.23
CA GLU A 883 21.78 17.63 4.50
C GLU A 883 20.84 17.72 5.71
N ASP A 884 19.53 17.87 5.49
CA ASP A 884 18.54 18.06 6.56
C ASP A 884 18.08 16.72 7.16
N ILE A 885 18.96 16.07 7.94
CA ILE A 885 18.74 14.73 8.53
C ILE A 885 17.44 14.57 9.33
N SER A 886 16.93 15.65 9.93
CA SER A 886 15.67 15.62 10.71
C SER A 886 14.43 15.56 9.81
N ILE A 887 14.51 16.08 8.57
CA ILE A 887 13.43 15.97 7.57
C ILE A 887 13.30 14.52 7.08
N ALA A 888 14.39 13.76 7.02
CA ALA A 888 14.35 12.33 6.70
C ALA A 888 13.52 11.55 7.74
N VAL A 889 13.68 11.86 9.02
CA VAL A 889 12.90 11.24 10.10
C VAL A 889 11.43 11.68 10.07
N LEU A 890 11.17 12.97 9.88
CA LEU A 890 9.80 13.48 9.72
C LEU A 890 9.09 12.87 8.49
N THR A 891 9.81 12.65 7.39
CA THR A 891 9.28 11.97 6.20
C THR A 891 8.82 10.55 6.53
N GLN A 892 9.58 9.80 7.33
CA GLN A 892 9.17 8.47 7.80
C GLN A 892 7.90 8.53 8.67
N GLU A 893 7.79 9.49 9.59
CA GLU A 893 6.56 9.71 10.39
C GLU A 893 5.34 9.97 9.50
N ILE A 894 5.44 10.94 8.58
CA ILE A 894 4.33 11.32 7.71
C ILE A 894 3.91 10.15 6.81
N MET A 895 4.85 9.34 6.30
CA MET A 895 4.53 8.10 5.57
C MET A 895 3.67 7.14 6.40
N VAL A 896 4.04 6.89 7.66
CA VAL A 896 3.30 6.00 8.55
C VAL A 896 1.92 6.58 8.88
N TYR A 897 1.81 7.87 9.16
CA TYR A 897 0.51 8.51 9.42
C TYR A 897 -0.41 8.50 8.18
N LEU A 898 0.14 8.72 6.98
CA LEU A 898 -0.60 8.60 5.72
C LEU A 898 -1.13 7.17 5.55
N ALA A 899 -0.32 6.14 5.83
CA ALA A 899 -0.76 4.74 5.76
C ALA A 899 -1.86 4.42 6.79
N MET A 900 -1.74 4.91 8.04
CA MET A 900 -2.80 4.81 9.05
C MET A 900 -4.12 5.44 8.57
N TYR A 901 -4.06 6.61 7.90
CA TYR A 901 -5.26 7.27 7.37
C TYR A 901 -5.81 6.62 6.11
N VAL A 902 -4.97 6.05 5.23
CA VAL A 902 -5.44 5.28 4.08
C VAL A 902 -6.20 4.04 4.54
N ARG A 903 -5.69 3.30 5.54
CA ARG A 903 -6.38 2.13 6.12
C ARG A 903 -7.70 2.51 6.82
N SER A 904 -7.69 3.55 7.66
CA SER A 904 -8.83 3.89 8.54
C SER A 904 -9.88 4.82 7.90
N GLN A 905 -9.48 5.71 6.99
CA GLN A 905 -10.35 6.69 6.34
C GLN A 905 -9.99 6.87 4.84
N PRO A 906 -10.13 5.82 3.99
CA PRO A 906 -9.72 5.88 2.57
C PRO A 906 -10.30 7.07 1.79
N SER A 907 -11.48 7.55 2.17
CA SER A 907 -12.17 8.69 1.56
C SER A 907 -11.39 10.00 1.59
N LEU A 908 -10.42 10.17 2.50
CA LEU A 908 -9.54 11.35 2.54
C LEU A 908 -8.67 11.46 1.27
N PHE A 909 -8.40 10.33 0.63
CA PHE A 909 -7.50 10.18 -0.53
C PHE A 909 -8.25 10.00 -1.86
N ALA A 910 -9.54 10.33 -1.90
CA ALA A 910 -10.34 10.30 -3.13
C ALA A 910 -9.79 11.30 -4.17
N GLU A 911 -9.69 10.86 -5.43
CA GLU A 911 -9.10 11.63 -6.55
C GLU A 911 -7.68 12.16 -6.32
N MET A 912 -6.88 11.45 -5.51
CA MET A 912 -5.45 11.72 -5.31
C MET A 912 -4.66 10.48 -5.76
N LEU A 913 -3.80 10.61 -6.78
CA LEU A 913 -2.98 9.50 -7.32
C LEU A 913 -1.52 9.53 -6.87
N ARG A 914 -1.02 10.70 -6.46
CA ARG A 914 0.36 10.88 -5.98
C ARG A 914 0.38 11.76 -4.74
N LEU A 915 1.08 11.33 -3.69
CA LEU A 915 1.26 12.06 -2.44
C LEU A 915 2.69 12.61 -2.41
N ARG A 916 2.82 13.94 -2.47
CA ARG A 916 4.12 14.62 -2.46
C ARG A 916 4.48 15.00 -1.02
N ILE A 917 5.23 14.14 -0.34
CA ILE A 917 5.39 14.20 1.12
C ILE A 917 6.14 15.47 1.54
N GLY A 918 7.14 15.91 0.76
CA GLY A 918 7.81 17.19 0.99
C GLY A 918 6.85 18.39 0.91
N LEU A 919 5.95 18.43 -0.08
CA LEU A 919 4.95 19.50 -0.19
C LEU A 919 3.90 19.42 0.94
N ILE A 920 3.54 18.23 1.42
CA ILE A 920 2.66 18.06 2.57
C ILE A 920 3.31 18.66 3.82
N ILE A 921 4.59 18.35 4.09
CA ILE A 921 5.38 18.95 5.19
C ILE A 921 5.46 20.48 5.03
N GLN A 922 5.67 20.97 3.80
CA GLN A 922 5.72 22.39 3.49
C GLN A 922 4.41 23.12 3.82
N VAL A 923 3.28 22.52 3.44
CA VAL A 923 1.93 23.02 3.77
C VAL A 923 1.67 22.96 5.27
N MET A 924 2.14 21.93 5.99
CA MET A 924 2.03 21.85 7.45
C MET A 924 2.72 23.03 8.14
N ALA A 925 3.95 23.36 7.74
CA ALA A 925 4.65 24.54 8.27
C ALA A 925 3.98 25.87 7.87
N THR A 926 3.50 25.98 6.62
CA THR A 926 2.78 27.18 6.14
C THR A 926 1.50 27.44 6.93
N GLU A 927 0.75 26.39 7.25
CA GLU A 927 -0.46 26.49 8.07
C GLU A 927 -0.19 26.82 9.53
N LEU A 928 0.92 26.33 10.10
CA LEU A 928 1.37 26.74 11.44
C LEU A 928 1.80 28.22 11.45
N ALA A 929 2.60 28.67 10.48
CA ALA A 929 3.03 30.06 10.36
C ALA A 929 1.83 31.03 10.33
N ARG A 930 0.82 30.71 9.50
CA ARG A 930 -0.43 31.47 9.39
C ARG A 930 -1.25 31.44 10.68
N SER A 931 -1.38 30.27 11.32
CA SER A 931 -2.27 30.11 12.49
C SER A 931 -1.67 30.69 13.78
N LEU A 932 -0.34 30.62 13.92
CA LEU A 932 0.41 31.21 15.04
C LEU A 932 0.84 32.67 14.78
N ASN A 933 0.64 33.18 13.57
CA ASN A 933 1.09 34.50 13.11
C ASN A 933 2.59 34.74 13.39
N CYS A 934 3.42 33.75 13.05
CA CYS A 934 4.87 33.75 13.28
C CYS A 934 5.67 33.64 11.98
N SER A 935 7.00 33.81 12.06
CA SER A 935 7.88 33.63 10.91
C SER A 935 7.88 32.17 10.41
N GLY A 936 8.23 31.95 9.14
CA GLY A 936 8.37 30.61 8.57
C GLY A 936 9.42 29.75 9.29
N GLU A 937 10.47 30.38 9.82
CA GLU A 937 11.54 29.75 10.60
C GLU A 937 11.00 29.26 11.97
N GLU A 938 10.31 30.13 12.72
CA GLU A 938 9.62 29.74 13.97
C GLU A 938 8.56 28.66 13.74
N ALA A 939 7.85 28.70 12.62
CA ALA A 939 6.79 27.74 12.30
C ALA A 939 7.34 26.33 12.03
N SER A 940 8.51 26.24 11.41
CA SER A 940 9.16 24.96 11.17
C SER A 940 9.88 24.42 12.41
N GLU A 941 10.47 25.27 13.25
CA GLU A 941 10.94 24.84 14.59
C GLU A 941 9.77 24.34 15.45
N SER A 942 8.63 25.05 15.41
CA SER A 942 7.38 24.62 16.03
C SER A 942 6.91 23.26 15.50
N LEU A 943 6.95 23.05 14.17
CA LEU A 943 6.61 21.77 13.52
C LEU A 943 7.48 20.63 14.04
N MET A 944 8.81 20.84 14.11
CA MET A 944 9.78 19.83 14.56
C MET A 944 9.65 19.46 16.05
N ASN A 945 9.03 20.32 16.86
CA ASN A 945 8.80 20.10 18.29
C ASN A 945 7.40 19.55 18.63
N LEU A 946 6.51 19.34 17.64
CA LEU A 946 5.19 18.74 17.88
C LEU A 946 5.30 17.25 18.28
N SER A 947 4.46 16.81 19.21
CA SER A 947 4.34 15.39 19.56
C SER A 947 3.92 14.55 18.33
N PRO A 948 4.25 13.25 18.27
CA PRO A 948 3.74 12.33 17.25
C PRO A 948 2.22 12.42 17.05
N PHE A 949 1.44 12.48 18.14
CA PHE A 949 -0.01 12.58 18.09
C PHE A 949 -0.49 13.91 17.50
N ASP A 950 0.05 15.04 17.95
CA ASP A 950 -0.35 16.36 17.46
C ASP A 950 0.10 16.57 16.00
N MET A 951 1.24 15.99 15.60
CA MET A 951 1.70 15.94 14.20
C MET A 951 0.72 15.15 13.31
N LYS A 952 0.31 13.96 13.77
CA LYS A 952 -0.70 13.13 13.10
C LYS A 952 -2.05 13.84 12.98
N ASN A 953 -2.45 14.70 13.94
CA ASN A 953 -3.68 15.48 13.86
C ASN A 953 -3.60 16.65 12.89
N LEU A 954 -2.48 17.39 12.87
CA LEU A 954 -2.25 18.47 11.90
C LEU A 954 -2.40 17.94 10.46
N LEU A 955 -1.84 16.76 10.18
CA LEU A 955 -2.00 16.07 8.91
C LEU A 955 -3.46 15.73 8.58
N HIS A 956 -4.26 15.27 9.55
CA HIS A 956 -5.70 14.97 9.34
C HIS A 956 -6.49 16.22 8.93
N HIS A 957 -6.25 17.34 9.61
CA HIS A 957 -6.94 18.59 9.30
C HIS A 957 -6.61 19.10 7.89
N ILE A 958 -5.35 18.95 7.45
CA ILE A 958 -4.90 19.29 6.08
C ILE A 958 -5.55 18.37 5.03
N LEU A 959 -5.50 17.05 5.23
CA LEU A 959 -6.09 16.08 4.29
C LEU A 959 -7.62 16.20 4.19
N SER A 960 -8.30 16.39 5.32
CA SER A 960 -9.75 16.60 5.36
C SER A 960 -10.18 17.97 4.82
N GLY A 961 -9.28 18.97 4.84
CA GLY A 961 -9.53 20.32 4.38
C GLY A 961 -10.59 21.07 5.21
N LYS A 962 -10.78 20.68 6.48
CA LYS A 962 -11.58 21.41 7.46
C LYS A 962 -10.82 22.65 7.97
N GLU A 963 -11.55 23.60 8.55
CA GLU A 963 -10.96 24.71 9.30
C GLU A 963 -10.56 24.23 10.70
N PHE A 964 -9.43 24.72 11.21
CA PHE A 964 -8.85 24.35 12.50
C PHE A 964 -8.10 25.55 13.09
N GLY A 965 -8.03 25.60 14.42
CA GLY A 965 -7.31 26.62 15.19
C GLY A 965 -6.05 26.02 15.80
N VAL A 966 -5.04 26.86 15.99
CA VAL A 966 -3.77 26.50 16.62
C VAL A 966 -3.43 27.57 17.65
N GLU A 967 -3.23 27.18 18.91
CA GLU A 967 -2.96 28.10 20.02
C GLU A 967 -1.70 27.68 20.80
N ARG A 968 -0.86 28.64 21.19
CA ARG A 968 0.28 28.42 22.10
C ARG A 968 -0.25 28.31 23.53
N SER A 969 -0.22 27.11 24.09
CA SER A 969 -0.58 26.83 25.48
C SER A 969 0.57 27.22 26.42
N MET A 970 0.32 28.15 27.34
CA MET A 970 1.24 28.44 28.45
C MET A 970 1.20 27.30 29.47
N ARG A 971 2.32 26.58 29.65
CA ARG A 971 2.51 25.69 30.81
C ARG A 971 2.82 26.51 32.07
N PRO A 972 2.52 26.02 33.28
CA PRO A 972 3.02 26.59 34.52
C PRO A 972 4.56 26.63 34.57
N LEU A 973 5.13 27.53 35.37
CA LEU A 973 6.55 27.89 35.35
C LEU A 973 7.54 26.77 35.75
N ASP A 974 7.04 25.63 36.24
CA ASP A 974 7.85 24.59 36.88
C ASP A 974 8.27 23.44 35.95
N SER A 975 7.86 23.43 34.67
CA SER A 975 8.29 22.42 33.69
C SER A 975 9.62 22.80 33.02
N SER A 976 10.62 21.92 33.07
CA SER A 976 11.97 22.14 32.50
C SER A 976 12.04 22.13 30.97
N SER A 977 10.90 21.99 30.26
CA SER A 977 10.83 22.05 28.79
C SER A 977 10.86 23.50 28.29
N SER A 978 11.88 23.86 27.50
CA SER A 978 12.11 25.23 27.01
C SER A 978 11.17 25.73 25.91
N SER A 979 10.30 24.87 25.36
CA SER A 979 9.40 25.20 24.24
C SER A 979 7.92 25.31 24.66
N PRO A 980 7.16 26.30 24.15
CA PRO A 980 5.73 26.41 24.43
C PRO A 980 4.94 25.27 23.78
N ALA A 981 4.04 24.64 24.53
CA ALA A 981 3.20 23.57 24.00
C ALA A 981 2.19 24.12 22.99
N ILE A 982 2.05 23.48 21.84
CA ILE A 982 1.10 23.87 20.79
C ILE A 982 -0.14 22.98 20.88
N SER A 983 -1.31 23.61 20.90
CA SER A 983 -2.61 22.93 20.92
C SER A 983 -3.33 23.13 19.59
N ILE A 984 -3.93 22.06 19.06
CA ILE A 984 -4.67 22.06 17.79
C ILE A 984 -6.12 21.66 18.08
N HIS A 985 -7.06 22.49 17.65
CA HIS A 985 -8.49 22.31 17.94
C HIS A 985 -9.35 22.48 16.68
N GLU A 986 -10.39 21.65 16.55
CA GLU A 986 -11.40 21.79 15.48
C GLU A 986 -12.25 23.04 15.76
N VAL A 987 -12.25 23.99 14.82
CA VAL A 987 -13.13 25.16 14.90
C VAL A 987 -14.51 24.75 14.42
N GLY A 988 -15.53 25.02 15.23
CA GLY A 988 -16.93 24.71 14.89
C GLY A 988 -17.35 25.36 13.57
N HIS A 989 -18.28 24.74 12.84
CA HIS A 989 -18.63 25.03 11.44
C HIS A 989 -18.90 26.52 11.11
N THR A 990 -17.84 27.31 10.89
CA THR A 990 -17.82 28.54 10.10
C THR A 990 -18.10 28.14 8.65
N GLY A 991 -19.32 28.46 8.18
CA GLY A 991 -19.93 27.69 7.10
C GLY A 991 -19.31 27.85 5.71
N ALA A 992 -18.64 26.80 5.22
CA ALA A 992 -18.35 26.58 3.79
C ALA A 992 -18.10 25.10 3.37
N THR A 993 -18.12 24.13 4.30
CA THR A 993 -17.42 22.83 4.09
C THR A 993 -18.26 21.67 3.52
N LYS A 994 -19.55 21.85 3.22
CA LYS A 994 -20.35 20.87 2.45
C LYS A 994 -21.25 21.56 1.41
N THR A 995 -21.15 21.09 0.15
CA THR A 995 -22.04 21.34 -1.02
C THR A 995 -21.79 22.51 -1.98
N GLU A 996 -20.64 23.21 -1.96
CA GLU A 996 -20.31 24.24 -3.00
C GLU A 996 -19.51 23.75 -4.23
N ARG A 997 -19.31 22.43 -4.42
CA ARG A 997 -18.96 21.87 -5.76
C ARG A 997 -20.06 22.13 -6.83
N SER A 998 -21.20 22.65 -6.40
CA SER A 998 -22.41 22.92 -7.20
C SER A 998 -22.27 24.05 -8.22
N GLY A 999 -21.21 24.86 -8.20
CA GLY A 999 -21.00 25.93 -9.17
C GLY A 999 -20.99 25.45 -10.63
N ILE A 1000 -20.44 24.26 -10.89
CA ILE A 1000 -20.33 23.68 -12.23
C ILE A 1000 -21.67 23.08 -12.70
N THR A 1001 -22.39 22.36 -11.83
CA THR A 1001 -23.75 21.88 -12.15
C THR A 1001 -24.71 23.05 -12.37
N ARG A 1002 -24.56 24.13 -11.61
CA ARG A 1002 -25.30 25.37 -11.82
C ARG A 1002 -24.97 26.02 -13.17
N LEU A 1003 -23.70 26.27 -13.47
CA LEU A 1003 -23.27 26.84 -14.76
C LEU A 1003 -23.70 25.95 -15.94
N LYS A 1004 -23.58 24.62 -15.82
CA LYS A 1004 -24.07 23.64 -16.80
C LYS A 1004 -25.60 23.67 -16.95
N SER A 1005 -26.35 23.87 -15.87
CA SER A 1005 -27.81 24.03 -15.93
C SER A 1005 -28.22 25.36 -16.59
N GLU A 1006 -27.50 26.45 -16.31
CA GLU A 1006 -27.70 27.76 -16.92
C GLU A 1006 -27.34 27.75 -18.43
N MET A 1007 -26.27 27.04 -18.82
CA MET A 1007 -25.91 26.81 -20.23
C MET A 1007 -26.93 25.93 -20.98
N LYS A 1008 -27.40 24.83 -20.37
CA LYS A 1008 -28.46 23.98 -20.95
C LYS A 1008 -29.79 24.73 -21.07
N GLN A 1009 -30.15 25.57 -20.10
CA GLN A 1009 -31.34 26.43 -20.18
C GLN A 1009 -31.25 27.48 -21.29
N ARG A 1010 -30.05 27.96 -21.65
CA ARG A 1010 -29.87 28.83 -22.82
C ARG A 1010 -30.07 28.07 -24.14
N HIS A 1011 -29.44 26.90 -24.31
CA HIS A 1011 -29.64 26.07 -25.51
C HIS A 1011 -31.11 25.72 -25.75
N GLY A 1012 -31.84 25.34 -24.69
CA GLY A 1012 -33.28 25.04 -24.79
C GLY A 1012 -34.18 26.22 -25.22
N ARG A 1013 -33.70 27.47 -25.16
CA ARG A 1013 -34.45 28.67 -25.61
C ARG A 1013 -34.14 29.11 -27.03
N LEU A 1014 -33.00 28.72 -27.59
CA LEU A 1014 -32.65 29.00 -29.00
C LEU A 1014 -33.25 27.96 -29.97
N SER A 1015 -33.60 26.77 -29.49
CA SER A 1015 -34.22 25.71 -30.32
C SER A 1015 -35.74 25.86 -30.52
N SER A 1016 -36.38 26.88 -29.94
CA SER A 1016 -37.85 27.00 -29.88
C SER A 1016 -38.39 28.29 -30.49
N SER A 1017 -37.71 28.83 -31.50
CA SER A 1017 -38.12 30.04 -32.23
C SER A 1017 -38.43 29.79 -33.71
N GLU A 1018 -39.07 28.66 -34.02
CA GLU A 1018 -39.76 28.47 -35.29
C GLU A 1018 -40.94 27.49 -35.12
N GLN A 1019 -42.04 27.76 -35.84
CA GLN A 1019 -43.25 26.92 -35.96
C GLN A 1019 -44.17 26.75 -34.71
N PHE A 1020 -45.19 27.61 -34.57
CA PHE A 1020 -46.58 27.32 -34.98
C PHE A 1020 -47.62 28.27 -34.34
N PHE A 1021 -48.37 28.98 -35.20
CA PHE A 1021 -49.71 29.47 -34.85
C PHE A 1021 -50.70 28.30 -34.94
N TYR A 1022 -51.51 28.08 -33.89
CA TYR A 1022 -52.99 28.00 -33.94
C TYR A 1022 -53.54 27.74 -32.52
N GLY A 1023 -54.71 28.30 -32.21
CA GLY A 1023 -55.26 28.32 -30.84
C GLY A 1023 -56.19 27.16 -30.48
N GLY A 1024 -56.54 27.07 -29.18
CA GLY A 1024 -57.54 26.14 -28.65
C GLY A 1024 -57.68 26.25 -27.13
N HIS A 1025 -58.84 26.69 -26.65
CA HIS A 1025 -59.13 26.82 -25.20
C HIS A 1025 -59.34 25.46 -24.52
N SER A 1026 -58.97 25.34 -23.24
CA SER A 1026 -59.75 24.62 -22.21
C SER A 1026 -59.28 24.99 -20.79
N THR A 1027 -60.22 25.08 -19.85
CA THR A 1027 -60.02 25.60 -18.48
C THR A 1027 -60.53 24.63 -17.39
N SER A 1028 -59.74 24.44 -16.33
CA SER A 1028 -60.17 23.96 -15.00
C SER A 1028 -59.02 24.21 -14.00
N SER A 1029 -59.16 25.10 -13.00
CA SER A 1029 -59.60 24.81 -11.61
C SER A 1029 -58.82 23.64 -10.93
N SER A 1030 -58.38 23.69 -9.66
CA SER A 1030 -58.87 24.45 -8.50
C SER A 1030 -57.79 24.71 -7.40
N MET A 1031 -58.18 25.53 -6.42
CA MET A 1031 -57.54 25.99 -5.16
C MET A 1031 -57.00 24.84 -4.26
N HIS A 1032 -56.01 25.03 -3.37
CA HIS A 1032 -56.03 25.74 -2.06
C HIS A 1032 -54.59 25.65 -1.42
N SER A 1033 -54.16 26.30 -0.33
CA SER A 1033 -54.61 27.42 0.52
C SER A 1033 -53.40 27.89 1.33
N SER A 1034 -53.29 29.19 1.63
CA SER A 1034 -52.27 29.73 2.54
C SER A 1034 -52.69 29.61 4.02
N ARG A 1035 -51.72 29.42 4.93
CA ARG A 1035 -51.86 29.77 6.35
C ARG A 1035 -50.49 29.97 7.02
N SER A 1036 -50.32 31.13 7.65
CA SER A 1036 -49.19 31.48 8.52
C SER A 1036 -49.69 31.58 9.96
N MET A 1037 -48.91 31.14 10.94
CA MET A 1037 -48.99 31.61 12.34
C MET A 1037 -47.65 31.45 13.07
N ARG A 1038 -47.53 32.10 14.23
CA ARG A 1038 -46.28 32.60 14.85
C ARG A 1038 -46.06 32.05 16.28
N GLY A 1039 -44.80 31.96 16.72
CA GLY A 1039 -44.33 31.81 18.13
C GLY A 1039 -42.81 31.52 18.14
N SER A 1040 -41.89 32.21 18.83
CA SER A 1040 -41.78 32.57 20.28
C SER A 1040 -41.49 31.34 21.15
N SER A 1041 -40.45 31.24 21.99
CA SER A 1041 -39.38 32.16 22.50
C SER A 1041 -38.18 31.29 23.02
N PRO A 1042 -37.04 31.75 23.62
CA PRO A 1042 -36.70 33.04 24.24
C PRO A 1042 -35.25 33.58 23.97
N SER A 1043 -34.76 34.49 24.82
CA SER A 1043 -33.58 35.37 24.64
C SER A 1043 -32.59 35.35 25.81
N SER A 1044 -31.41 35.96 25.60
CA SER A 1044 -30.46 36.51 26.62
C SER A 1044 -29.47 35.51 27.27
N PRO A 1045 -28.27 35.94 27.78
CA PRO A 1045 -27.93 37.31 28.19
C PRO A 1045 -26.68 37.98 27.54
N THR A 1046 -26.45 39.22 27.98
CA THR A 1046 -25.63 40.27 27.37
C THR A 1046 -24.55 40.77 28.34
N SER A 1047 -23.34 41.07 27.85
CA SER A 1047 -22.38 42.04 28.44
C SER A 1047 -21.16 42.17 27.50
N THR A 1048 -20.55 43.34 27.23
CA THR A 1048 -20.85 44.72 27.65
C THR A 1048 -20.29 45.72 26.62
N SER A 1049 -20.84 46.92 26.56
CA SER A 1049 -20.59 47.96 25.54
C SER A 1049 -19.80 49.18 26.05
N SER A 1050 -18.99 49.83 25.19
CA SER A 1050 -18.77 51.30 25.10
C SER A 1050 -17.56 51.60 24.17
N LEU A 1051 -17.40 52.73 23.47
CA LEU A 1051 -18.27 53.91 23.24
C LEU A 1051 -18.04 54.49 21.80
N MET A 1052 -18.82 55.51 21.41
CA MET A 1052 -18.93 56.06 20.05
C MET A 1052 -17.76 56.93 19.55
N GLY A 1053 -17.54 56.92 18.23
CA GLY A 1053 -16.80 57.93 17.45
C GLY A 1053 -17.23 57.88 15.99
N SER A 1054 -17.58 59.02 15.37
CA SER A 1054 -18.31 59.03 14.09
C SER A 1054 -17.42 58.92 12.83
N GLY A 1055 -17.98 58.31 11.77
CA GLY A 1055 -17.81 58.87 10.43
C GLY A 1055 -16.83 58.21 9.44
N ARG A 1056 -17.05 56.94 9.05
CA ARG A 1056 -17.03 56.48 7.64
C ARG A 1056 -17.38 54.99 7.55
N HIS A 1057 -18.24 54.62 6.59
CA HIS A 1057 -18.44 53.22 6.23
C HIS A 1057 -17.20 52.70 5.50
N CYS A 1058 -16.30 52.04 6.25
CA CYS A 1058 -15.40 51.06 5.64
C CYS A 1058 -16.19 49.75 5.51
N ILE A 1059 -16.26 49.19 4.31
CA ILE A 1059 -16.91 47.89 4.09
C ILE A 1059 -16.01 46.84 4.75
N SER A 1060 -16.55 46.00 5.63
CA SER A 1060 -15.76 44.94 6.28
C SER A 1060 -15.31 43.89 5.25
N TRP A 1061 -14.04 43.96 4.85
CA TRP A 1061 -13.38 42.99 3.96
C TRP A 1061 -12.42 42.05 4.73
N GLY A 1062 -12.35 42.15 6.06
CA GLY A 1062 -11.29 41.52 6.86
C GLY A 1062 -11.31 39.99 6.94
N ASP A 1063 -12.49 39.37 7.10
CA ASP A 1063 -12.58 37.99 7.58
C ASP A 1063 -12.56 36.89 6.50
N ARG A 1064 -12.33 37.23 5.22
CA ARG A 1064 -12.41 36.27 4.09
C ARG A 1064 -11.25 36.28 3.11
N GLN A 1065 -10.27 37.17 3.29
CA GLN A 1065 -9.12 37.27 2.39
C GLN A 1065 -8.15 36.09 2.62
N GLY A 1066 -7.69 35.46 1.54
CA GLY A 1066 -6.76 34.32 1.53
C GLY A 1066 -7.42 32.94 1.55
N GLN A 1067 -8.75 32.83 1.68
CA GLN A 1067 -9.44 31.54 1.86
C GLN A 1067 -9.34 30.64 0.62
N TRP A 1068 -9.45 31.19 -0.59
CA TRP A 1068 -9.40 30.41 -1.83
C TRP A 1068 -7.96 30.15 -2.29
N LEU A 1069 -7.05 31.11 -2.08
CA LEU A 1069 -5.61 30.89 -2.30
C LEU A 1069 -5.12 29.73 -1.42
N ARG A 1070 -5.48 29.73 -0.14
CA ARG A 1070 -5.23 28.61 0.79
C ARG A 1070 -5.80 27.30 0.26
N ARG A 1071 -7.06 27.29 -0.19
CA ARG A 1071 -7.70 26.08 -0.72
C ARG A 1071 -6.99 25.54 -1.95
N ARG A 1072 -6.53 26.41 -2.87
CA ARG A 1072 -5.77 26.02 -4.06
C ARG A 1072 -4.38 25.49 -3.73
N ARG A 1073 -3.68 26.12 -2.78
CA ARG A 1073 -2.41 25.58 -2.24
C ARG A 1073 -2.59 24.18 -1.65
N LEU A 1074 -3.64 23.97 -0.84
CA LEU A 1074 -3.96 22.67 -0.24
C LEU A 1074 -4.26 21.60 -1.30
N ASP A 1075 -5.27 21.80 -2.15
CA ASP A 1075 -5.68 20.78 -3.14
C ASP A 1075 -4.59 20.56 -4.22
N GLY A 1076 -3.82 21.61 -4.57
CA GLY A 1076 -2.69 21.53 -5.50
C GLY A 1076 -1.49 20.77 -4.93
N ALA A 1077 -1.10 20.99 -3.67
CA ALA A 1077 0.03 20.32 -3.04
C ALA A 1077 -0.21 18.83 -2.79
N ILE A 1078 -1.47 18.44 -2.53
CA ILE A 1078 -1.89 17.04 -2.36
C ILE A 1078 -2.35 16.38 -3.68
N ASN A 1079 -2.17 17.05 -4.82
CA ASN A 1079 -2.53 16.57 -6.16
C ASN A 1079 -3.99 16.06 -6.29
N ARG A 1080 -4.97 16.76 -5.69
CA ARG A 1080 -6.39 16.35 -5.72
C ARG A 1080 -7.13 16.93 -6.92
N VAL A 1081 -7.68 16.06 -7.78
CA VAL A 1081 -8.47 16.46 -8.96
C VAL A 1081 -9.99 16.29 -8.76
N PRO A 1082 -10.85 16.83 -9.64
CA PRO A 1082 -12.29 16.58 -9.63
C PRO A 1082 -12.65 15.14 -10.08
N VAL A 1083 -13.76 14.60 -9.56
CA VAL A 1083 -14.20 13.23 -9.88
C VAL A 1083 -14.38 13.02 -11.38
N GLY A 1084 -13.74 11.96 -11.90
CA GLY A 1084 -13.78 11.60 -13.32
C GLY A 1084 -13.06 12.61 -14.21
N PHE A 1085 -12.02 13.27 -13.72
CA PHE A 1085 -11.16 14.17 -14.49
C PHE A 1085 -10.45 13.43 -15.63
N TYR A 1086 -9.68 12.38 -15.34
CA TYR A 1086 -8.86 11.68 -16.35
C TYR A 1086 -9.68 11.11 -17.52
N PRO A 1087 -10.82 10.41 -17.33
CA PRO A 1087 -11.64 9.94 -18.45
C PRO A 1087 -12.18 11.07 -19.34
N LYS A 1088 -12.36 12.29 -18.81
CA LYS A 1088 -12.72 13.47 -19.61
C LYS A 1088 -11.53 14.04 -20.37
N VAL A 1089 -10.34 14.09 -19.74
CA VAL A 1089 -9.09 14.48 -20.43
C VAL A 1089 -8.81 13.57 -21.62
N TRP A 1090 -9.00 12.25 -21.46
CA TRP A 1090 -8.88 11.28 -22.55
C TRP A 1090 -9.81 11.62 -23.72
N LYS A 1091 -11.09 11.96 -23.45
CA LYS A 1091 -12.05 12.39 -24.49
C LYS A 1091 -11.70 13.73 -25.15
N ILE A 1092 -10.99 14.64 -24.48
CA ILE A 1092 -10.47 15.86 -25.12
C ILE A 1092 -9.33 15.49 -26.08
N LEU A 1093 -8.39 14.64 -25.64
CA LEU A 1093 -7.23 14.22 -26.45
C LEU A 1093 -7.61 13.47 -27.73
N GLN A 1094 -8.78 12.84 -27.78
CA GLN A 1094 -9.32 12.28 -29.04
C GLN A 1094 -9.69 13.35 -30.08
N LYS A 1095 -9.88 14.62 -29.67
CA LYS A 1095 -10.34 15.72 -30.51
C LYS A 1095 -9.28 16.78 -30.81
N CYS A 1096 -8.09 16.72 -30.22
CA CYS A 1096 -6.98 17.65 -30.53
C CYS A 1096 -5.69 16.87 -30.83
N HIS A 1097 -4.61 17.54 -31.25
CA HIS A 1097 -3.32 16.86 -31.43
C HIS A 1097 -2.61 16.60 -30.08
N GLY A 1098 -2.89 17.42 -29.06
CA GLY A 1098 -2.41 17.24 -27.69
C GLY A 1098 -2.80 18.40 -26.77
N LEU A 1099 -2.50 18.27 -25.48
CA LEU A 1099 -2.60 19.33 -24.48
C LEU A 1099 -1.18 19.73 -24.04
N SER A 1100 -0.83 21.00 -24.17
CA SER A 1100 0.42 21.57 -23.61
C SER A 1100 0.14 22.15 -22.23
N ILE A 1101 0.94 21.75 -21.25
CA ILE A 1101 0.93 22.27 -19.88
C ILE A 1101 2.37 22.62 -19.54
N ASP A 1102 2.66 23.91 -19.37
CA ASP A 1102 3.99 24.40 -18.98
C ASP A 1102 5.13 23.90 -19.90
N GLY A 1103 4.86 23.90 -21.22
CA GLY A 1103 5.78 23.40 -22.25
C GLY A 1103 5.79 21.88 -22.44
N TYR A 1104 5.26 21.09 -21.51
CA TYR A 1104 5.13 19.64 -21.63
C TYR A 1104 3.86 19.27 -22.39
N VAL A 1105 4.01 18.52 -23.50
CA VAL A 1105 2.89 18.11 -24.35
C VAL A 1105 2.44 16.70 -23.99
N LEU A 1106 1.16 16.57 -23.63
CA LEU A 1106 0.43 15.31 -23.55
C LEU A 1106 -0.19 15.00 -24.93
N PRO A 1107 0.37 14.07 -25.72
CA PRO A 1107 -0.03 13.89 -27.12
C PRO A 1107 -1.29 13.03 -27.25
N SER A 1108 -2.05 13.27 -28.32
CA SER A 1108 -3.21 12.46 -28.71
C SER A 1108 -2.88 10.99 -28.99
N SER A 1109 -1.63 10.67 -29.37
CA SER A 1109 -1.15 9.29 -29.56
C SER A 1109 -1.34 8.42 -28.31
N THR A 1110 -1.29 9.00 -27.11
CA THR A 1110 -1.56 8.30 -25.84
C THR A 1110 -2.92 7.59 -25.84
N THR A 1111 -3.94 8.14 -26.52
CA THR A 1111 -5.28 7.52 -26.62
C THR A 1111 -5.32 6.26 -27.49
N ARG A 1112 -4.29 6.04 -28.32
CA ARG A 1112 -4.10 4.83 -29.13
C ARG A 1112 -3.52 3.70 -28.29
N GLU A 1113 -2.59 4.03 -27.39
CA GLU A 1113 -1.94 3.06 -26.51
C GLU A 1113 -2.83 2.72 -25.29
N MET A 1114 -3.53 3.72 -24.74
CA MET A 1114 -4.24 3.59 -23.46
C MET A 1114 -5.75 3.87 -23.61
N THR A 1115 -6.54 3.25 -22.74
CA THR A 1115 -8.00 3.49 -22.62
C THR A 1115 -8.32 4.58 -21.59
N ALA A 1116 -9.60 5.01 -21.55
CA ALA A 1116 -10.03 6.12 -20.70
C ALA A 1116 -10.05 5.81 -19.20
N CYS A 1117 -10.11 4.53 -18.81
CA CYS A 1117 -10.21 4.10 -17.40
C CYS A 1117 -8.95 3.38 -16.88
N GLU A 1118 -7.88 3.29 -17.69
CA GLU A 1118 -6.57 2.79 -17.27
C GLU A 1118 -5.87 3.76 -16.31
N ILE A 1119 -5.30 3.24 -15.21
CA ILE A 1119 -4.48 4.03 -14.28
C ILE A 1119 -3.21 4.52 -14.98
N LYS A 1120 -2.64 3.75 -15.92
CA LYS A 1120 -1.47 4.15 -16.74
C LYS A 1120 -1.71 5.50 -17.43
N PHE A 1121 -2.91 5.73 -17.97
CA PHE A 1121 -3.29 7.02 -18.57
C PHE A 1121 -3.36 8.14 -17.53
N ALA A 1122 -4.06 7.90 -16.41
CA ALA A 1122 -4.22 8.89 -15.35
C ALA A 1122 -2.87 9.31 -14.72
N VAL A 1123 -1.97 8.35 -14.50
CA VAL A 1123 -0.59 8.58 -14.04
C VAL A 1123 0.22 9.39 -15.07
N HIS A 1124 0.01 9.19 -16.37
CA HIS A 1124 0.69 9.99 -17.40
C HIS A 1124 0.19 11.45 -17.41
N VAL A 1125 -1.13 11.69 -17.29
CA VAL A 1125 -1.71 13.04 -17.10
C VAL A 1125 -1.14 13.71 -15.85
N GLU A 1126 -1.09 12.98 -14.74
CA GLU A 1126 -0.48 13.45 -13.49
C GLU A 1126 1.00 13.79 -13.66
N SER A 1127 1.78 12.95 -14.35
CA SER A 1127 3.19 13.19 -14.61
C SER A 1127 3.41 14.52 -15.33
N VAL A 1128 2.57 14.87 -16.30
CA VAL A 1128 2.61 16.17 -16.98
C VAL A 1128 2.28 17.31 -16.00
N LEU A 1129 1.17 17.22 -15.26
CA LEU A 1129 0.76 18.22 -14.26
C LEU A 1129 1.77 18.39 -13.09
N ASN A 1130 2.59 17.38 -12.79
CA ASN A 1130 3.56 17.41 -11.68
C ASN A 1130 4.81 18.25 -11.97
N HIS A 1131 5.09 18.60 -13.23
CA HIS A 1131 6.18 19.52 -13.59
C HIS A 1131 5.93 20.93 -13.03
N VAL A 1132 4.66 21.31 -12.83
CA VAL A 1132 4.27 22.60 -12.23
C VAL A 1132 4.63 22.59 -10.73
N PRO A 1133 5.56 23.45 -10.27
CA PRO A 1133 6.02 23.40 -8.89
C PRO A 1133 5.11 24.19 -7.93
N GLN A 1134 4.46 25.28 -8.38
CA GLN A 1134 3.54 26.06 -7.54
C GLN A 1134 2.16 25.38 -7.44
N PRO A 1135 1.70 24.98 -6.24
CA PRO A 1135 0.46 24.23 -6.09
C PRO A 1135 -0.79 25.04 -6.46
N GLU A 1136 -0.82 26.35 -6.17
CA GLU A 1136 -1.94 27.22 -6.57
C GLU A 1136 -2.08 27.37 -8.09
N TYR A 1137 -0.97 27.40 -8.83
CA TYR A 1137 -0.95 27.49 -10.29
C TYR A 1137 -1.37 26.18 -10.94
N ARG A 1138 -0.83 25.06 -10.44
CA ARG A 1138 -1.28 23.71 -10.80
C ARG A 1138 -2.79 23.57 -10.66
N GLN A 1139 -3.39 24.09 -9.58
CA GLN A 1139 -4.83 24.01 -9.38
C GLN A 1139 -5.62 24.87 -10.38
N LEU A 1140 -5.14 26.05 -10.78
CA LEU A 1140 -5.77 26.82 -11.86
C LEU A 1140 -5.68 26.11 -13.22
N LEU A 1141 -4.59 25.41 -13.51
CA LEU A 1141 -4.46 24.60 -14.72
C LEU A 1141 -5.46 23.43 -14.73
N VAL A 1142 -5.69 22.79 -13.57
CA VAL A 1142 -6.75 21.77 -13.41
C VAL A 1142 -8.15 22.37 -13.61
N GLU A 1143 -8.43 23.57 -13.08
CA GLU A 1143 -9.67 24.32 -13.34
C GLU A 1143 -9.84 24.62 -14.84
N ALA A 1144 -8.77 25.04 -15.53
CA ALA A 1144 -8.79 25.35 -16.97
C ALA A 1144 -9.07 24.10 -17.83
N ILE A 1145 -8.40 22.98 -17.54
CA ILE A 1145 -8.64 21.69 -18.21
C ILE A 1145 -10.08 21.23 -17.95
N LEU A 1146 -10.61 21.44 -16.74
CA LEU A 1146 -12.00 21.10 -16.42
C LEU A 1146 -13.00 21.90 -17.27
N VAL A 1147 -12.73 23.19 -17.56
CA VAL A 1147 -13.54 23.97 -18.53
C VAL A 1147 -13.43 23.38 -19.94
N LEU A 1148 -12.22 23.01 -20.39
CA LEU A 1148 -12.02 22.33 -21.68
C LEU A 1148 -12.79 21.00 -21.78
N THR A 1149 -13.12 20.32 -20.66
CA THR A 1149 -13.93 19.09 -20.71
C THR A 1149 -15.34 19.30 -21.27
N VAL A 1150 -15.87 20.54 -21.29
CA VAL A 1150 -17.17 20.84 -21.93
C VAL A 1150 -17.12 20.52 -23.44
N LEU A 1151 -15.98 20.69 -24.10
CA LEU A 1151 -15.76 20.34 -25.51
C LEU A 1151 -15.87 18.84 -25.77
N SER A 1152 -15.66 18.00 -24.75
CA SER A 1152 -15.84 16.56 -24.89
C SER A 1152 -17.31 16.18 -25.15
N GLU A 1153 -18.27 17.02 -24.75
CA GLU A 1153 -19.71 16.81 -24.93
C GLU A 1153 -20.25 17.30 -26.30
N ILE A 1154 -19.43 17.98 -27.12
CA ILE A 1154 -19.85 18.51 -28.43
C ILE A 1154 -19.47 17.54 -29.57
N GLU A 1155 -20.39 17.27 -30.50
CA GLU A 1155 -20.16 16.40 -31.66
C GLU A 1155 -19.30 17.08 -32.75
N VAL A 1156 -17.98 17.12 -32.54
CA VAL A 1156 -17.00 17.59 -33.54
C VAL A 1156 -15.84 16.60 -33.66
N ASN A 1157 -15.49 16.28 -34.91
CA ASN A 1157 -14.51 15.25 -35.26
C ASN A 1157 -13.06 15.62 -34.90
N SER A 1158 -12.71 16.91 -34.98
CA SER A 1158 -11.43 17.45 -34.50
C SER A 1158 -11.53 18.96 -34.31
N ILE A 1159 -10.91 19.44 -33.23
CA ILE A 1159 -10.68 20.84 -32.87
C ILE A 1159 -9.34 21.32 -33.49
N GLY A 1160 -8.44 20.39 -33.82
CA GLY A 1160 -7.11 20.67 -34.37
C GLY A 1160 -6.12 21.25 -33.36
N GLY A 1161 -4.84 21.26 -33.74
CA GLY A 1161 -3.76 21.91 -32.98
C GLY A 1161 -3.40 21.27 -31.64
N ILE A 1162 -2.38 21.84 -30.99
CA ILE A 1162 -2.05 21.59 -29.59
C ILE A 1162 -2.69 22.71 -28.77
N ILE A 1163 -3.46 22.37 -27.74
CA ILE A 1163 -4.13 23.35 -26.88
C ILE A 1163 -3.17 23.70 -25.73
N HIS A 1164 -2.74 24.96 -25.65
CA HIS A 1164 -1.86 25.45 -24.58
C HIS A 1164 -2.70 25.93 -23.38
N VAL A 1165 -2.71 25.11 -22.33
CA VAL A 1165 -3.52 25.34 -21.12
C VAL A 1165 -2.99 26.55 -20.33
N ASP A 1166 -1.67 26.70 -20.27
CA ASP A 1166 -0.96 27.86 -19.73
C ASP A 1166 -1.44 29.19 -20.37
N ARG A 1167 -1.41 29.28 -21.71
CA ARG A 1167 -1.91 30.46 -22.45
C ARG A 1167 -3.38 30.76 -22.14
N ILE A 1168 -4.23 29.76 -21.91
CA ILE A 1168 -5.63 29.97 -21.50
C ILE A 1168 -5.71 30.60 -20.09
N VAL A 1169 -4.91 30.13 -19.12
CA VAL A 1169 -4.87 30.71 -17.76
C VAL A 1169 -4.34 32.15 -17.80
N HIS A 1170 -3.33 32.44 -18.62
CA HIS A 1170 -2.84 33.81 -18.81
C HIS A 1170 -3.89 34.74 -19.44
N ILE A 1171 -4.62 34.31 -20.47
CA ILE A 1171 -5.72 35.08 -21.06
C ILE A 1171 -6.82 35.35 -20.01
N ALA A 1172 -7.17 34.35 -19.20
CA ALA A 1172 -8.13 34.52 -18.11
C ALA A 1172 -7.65 35.56 -17.07
N ASN A 1173 -6.36 35.54 -16.73
CA ASN A 1173 -5.74 36.52 -15.84
C ASN A 1173 -5.72 37.93 -16.44
N ASP A 1174 -5.40 38.10 -17.72
CA ASP A 1174 -5.42 39.42 -18.35
C ASP A 1174 -6.85 39.98 -18.47
N LEU A 1175 -7.85 39.14 -18.78
CA LEU A 1175 -9.27 39.52 -18.74
C LEU A 1175 -9.73 39.94 -17.33
N PHE A 1176 -9.29 39.21 -16.30
CA PHE A 1176 -9.55 39.57 -14.90
C PHE A 1176 -8.92 40.91 -14.54
N LEU A 1177 -7.64 41.10 -14.86
CA LEU A 1177 -6.92 42.35 -14.57
C LEU A 1177 -7.51 43.57 -15.30
N GLN A 1178 -7.96 43.41 -16.55
CA GLN A 1178 -8.66 44.47 -17.28
C GLN A 1178 -9.98 44.85 -16.59
N GLU A 1179 -10.78 43.86 -16.16
CA GLU A 1179 -12.06 44.10 -15.48
C GLU A 1179 -11.87 44.71 -14.08
N GLN A 1180 -10.89 44.25 -13.30
CA GLN A 1180 -10.56 44.86 -11.99
C GLN A 1180 -10.01 46.29 -12.12
N LYS A 1181 -9.20 46.59 -13.15
CA LYS A 1181 -8.76 47.97 -13.44
C LYS A 1181 -9.92 48.87 -13.84
N ALA A 1182 -10.87 48.38 -14.63
CA ALA A 1182 -12.09 49.11 -14.99
C ALA A 1182 -13.00 49.38 -13.77
N LEU A 1183 -12.95 48.53 -12.75
CA LEU A 1183 -13.65 48.69 -11.47
C LEU A 1183 -12.90 49.57 -10.44
N GLY A 1184 -11.70 50.06 -10.79
CA GLY A 1184 -10.95 51.01 -9.96
C GLY A 1184 -9.98 50.40 -8.94
N ALA A 1185 -9.58 49.13 -9.10
CA ALA A 1185 -8.55 48.53 -8.25
C ALA A 1185 -7.18 49.22 -8.43
N THR A 1186 -6.49 49.52 -7.33
CA THR A 1186 -5.13 50.08 -7.35
C THR A 1186 -4.09 49.00 -7.66
N ASP A 1187 -2.95 49.36 -8.24
CA ASP A 1187 -1.91 48.39 -8.66
C ASP A 1187 -1.38 47.52 -7.49
N SER A 1188 -1.51 47.98 -6.24
CA SER A 1188 -1.21 47.20 -5.03
C SER A 1188 -2.11 45.98 -4.80
N PHE A 1189 -3.35 45.98 -5.30
CA PHE A 1189 -4.25 44.82 -5.25
C PHE A 1189 -4.06 43.89 -6.45
N LEU A 1190 -3.30 44.33 -7.47
CA LEU A 1190 -3.08 43.62 -8.72
C LEU A 1190 -1.66 43.06 -8.83
N GLU A 1191 -1.02 42.87 -7.67
CA GLU A 1191 0.28 42.22 -7.57
C GLU A 1191 0.26 40.83 -8.22
N ARG A 1192 1.32 40.54 -8.97
CA ARG A 1192 1.51 39.28 -9.70
C ARG A 1192 2.57 38.46 -9.00
N ASP A 1193 2.34 37.16 -8.91
CA ASP A 1193 3.39 36.20 -8.59
C ASP A 1193 4.52 36.33 -9.64
N LEU A 1194 5.75 36.46 -9.18
CA LEU A 1194 6.94 36.59 -10.02
C LEU A 1194 7.29 35.30 -10.76
N ALA A 1195 6.90 34.14 -10.23
CA ALA A 1195 7.17 32.85 -10.87
C ALA A 1195 6.16 32.53 -11.98
N THR A 1196 4.87 32.79 -11.76
CA THR A 1196 3.79 32.39 -12.69
C THR A 1196 3.16 33.56 -13.45
N GLY A 1197 3.43 34.81 -13.09
CA GLY A 1197 2.84 36.01 -13.73
C GLY A 1197 1.34 36.22 -13.47
N ILE A 1198 0.71 35.33 -12.67
CA ILE A 1198 -0.71 35.38 -12.31
C ILE A 1198 -0.94 36.31 -11.12
N CYS A 1199 -2.05 37.02 -11.11
CA CYS A 1199 -2.42 37.92 -10.01
C CYS A 1199 -2.80 37.14 -8.74
N TYR A 1200 -2.25 37.54 -7.58
CA TYR A 1200 -2.62 36.94 -6.29
C TYR A 1200 -4.12 37.03 -5.99
N PHE A 1201 -4.78 38.10 -6.42
CA PHE A 1201 -6.22 38.26 -6.23
C PHE A 1201 -7.06 37.32 -7.13
N LEU A 1202 -6.52 36.86 -8.26
CA LEU A 1202 -7.15 35.78 -9.05
C LEU A 1202 -7.00 34.43 -8.34
N TYR A 1203 -5.82 34.14 -7.76
CA TYR A 1203 -5.63 32.94 -6.94
C TYR A 1203 -6.56 32.88 -5.72
N ASP A 1204 -6.96 34.03 -5.19
CA ASP A 1204 -7.92 34.12 -4.07
C ASP A 1204 -9.39 34.36 -4.49
N SER A 1205 -9.67 34.40 -5.79
CA SER A 1205 -11.04 34.53 -6.29
C SER A 1205 -11.79 33.20 -6.23
N ALA A 1206 -13.06 33.23 -5.80
CA ALA A 1206 -13.90 32.04 -5.74
C ALA A 1206 -14.06 31.36 -7.13
N PRO A 1207 -14.21 30.03 -7.22
CA PRO A 1207 -14.43 29.36 -8.51
C PRO A 1207 -15.69 29.84 -9.25
N SER A 1208 -16.78 30.07 -8.52
CA SER A 1208 -18.07 30.47 -9.07
C SER A 1208 -18.44 31.92 -8.75
N GLY A 1209 -19.07 32.60 -9.71
CA GLY A 1209 -19.57 33.97 -9.56
C GLY A 1209 -19.28 34.82 -10.80
N ALA A 1210 -19.86 36.03 -10.88
CA ALA A 1210 -19.60 36.95 -12.00
C ALA A 1210 -18.11 37.29 -12.16
N TYR A 1211 -17.41 37.43 -11.02
CA TYR A 1211 -15.97 37.66 -10.92
C TYR A 1211 -15.17 36.40 -10.50
N GLY A 1212 -15.76 35.20 -10.63
CA GLY A 1212 -15.11 33.95 -10.24
C GLY A 1212 -14.18 33.38 -11.31
N THR A 1213 -13.17 32.59 -10.92
CA THR A 1213 -12.12 32.08 -11.83
C THR A 1213 -12.69 31.30 -13.01
N MET A 1214 -13.70 30.44 -12.79
CA MET A 1214 -14.32 29.65 -13.85
C MET A 1214 -14.98 30.53 -14.92
N THR A 1215 -15.47 31.72 -14.58
CA THR A 1215 -16.06 32.67 -15.54
C THR A 1215 -14.98 33.22 -16.47
N TYR A 1216 -13.81 33.59 -15.95
CA TYR A 1216 -12.68 34.06 -16.75
C TYR A 1216 -12.05 32.95 -17.57
N LEU A 1217 -11.89 31.76 -16.99
CA LEU A 1217 -11.43 30.57 -17.72
C LEU A 1217 -12.39 30.20 -18.86
N THR A 1218 -13.72 30.29 -18.65
CA THR A 1218 -14.71 30.06 -19.72
C THR A 1218 -14.62 31.12 -20.83
N LYS A 1219 -14.51 32.40 -20.48
CA LYS A 1219 -14.26 33.48 -21.45
C LYS A 1219 -12.97 33.21 -22.24
N ALA A 1220 -11.88 32.88 -21.56
CA ALA A 1220 -10.57 32.62 -22.16
C ALA A 1220 -10.56 31.40 -23.09
N VAL A 1221 -11.20 30.29 -22.70
CA VAL A 1221 -11.36 29.09 -23.54
C VAL A 1221 -12.14 29.44 -24.81
N ALA A 1222 -13.24 30.20 -24.71
CA ALA A 1222 -14.02 30.60 -25.89
C ALA A 1222 -13.19 31.47 -26.85
N THR A 1223 -12.50 32.50 -26.34
CA THR A 1223 -11.62 33.35 -27.16
C THR A 1223 -10.47 32.56 -27.79
N TYR A 1224 -9.84 31.66 -27.03
CA TYR A 1224 -8.70 30.87 -27.49
C TYR A 1224 -9.11 29.90 -28.62
N LEU A 1225 -10.21 29.17 -28.45
CA LEU A 1225 -10.68 28.20 -29.45
C LEU A 1225 -11.20 28.86 -30.73
N GLN A 1226 -11.64 30.13 -30.66
CA GLN A 1226 -12.00 30.89 -31.85
C GLN A 1226 -10.83 31.04 -32.84
N GLU A 1227 -9.57 30.98 -32.37
CA GLU A 1227 -8.36 30.95 -33.22
C GLU A 1227 -8.18 29.62 -33.99
N PHE A 1228 -8.81 28.52 -33.54
CA PHE A 1228 -8.64 27.17 -34.09
C PHE A 1228 -9.81 26.68 -34.95
N LEU A 1229 -10.99 27.30 -34.81
CA LEU A 1229 -12.19 26.90 -35.56
C LEU A 1229 -12.12 27.40 -37.02
N PRO A 1230 -12.47 26.55 -38.02
CA PRO A 1230 -12.50 26.99 -39.42
C PRO A 1230 -13.52 28.11 -39.62
N SER A 1231 -13.17 29.10 -40.45
CA SER A 1231 -13.97 30.31 -40.72
C SER A 1231 -15.24 30.09 -41.54
N THR A 1232 -15.66 28.83 -41.74
CA THR A 1232 -16.91 28.45 -42.39
C THR A 1232 -17.81 27.80 -41.34
N GLY A 1233 -18.98 28.42 -41.12
CA GLY A 1233 -19.78 28.28 -39.90
C GLY A 1233 -20.00 26.85 -39.42
N CYS A 1234 -19.70 26.63 -38.13
CA CYS A 1234 -19.92 25.38 -37.41
C CYS A 1234 -20.75 25.66 -36.16
N LEU A 1235 -21.58 24.69 -35.73
CA LEU A 1235 -22.36 24.70 -34.48
C LEU A 1235 -21.52 24.88 -33.19
N MET A 1236 -20.18 24.93 -33.30
CA MET A 1236 -19.25 25.20 -32.21
C MET A 1236 -18.93 26.69 -31.98
N GLN A 1237 -19.24 27.58 -32.94
CA GLN A 1237 -19.11 29.04 -32.80
C GLN A 1237 -20.40 29.65 -32.22
#